data_AF-A0AAD7U6L3-F1
#
_entry.id   AF-A0AAD7U6L3-F1
#
_cell.length_a   1.000
_cell.length_b   1.000
_cell.length_c   1.000
_cell.angle_alpha   90.00
_cell.angle_beta   90.00
_cell.angle_gamma   90.00
#
_symmetry.space_group_name_H-M   'P 1'
#
loop_
_entity.id
_entity.type
_entity.pdbx_description
1 polymer ?
#
loop_
_entity_poly.entity_id
_entity_poly.type
_entity_poly.pdbx_seq_one_letter_code
_entity_poly.pdbx_strand_id
1 'polypeptide(L)'
;MAAIARITPSYGTMPSFQKRKRRAHWWIVGSIFGAVGLMIRSRGDLLLGSKTSIVALSSSTSEQHHCDLVCVSASNAYERRLKRPILDGVFPGIVLELFQETEVSASARSCRIEPQKGLAVLNEDACAFVLVASLVGVYRVETDAGPFFLTGKYVRREIRDLCEEDRVRYFGGIHTIYDTSQQEGFAKFGPLFKNIEWFVRIHIHFSSAIECDSFHGGAGFLNAHAAIIMMFEQSLQAVDSRIAGHYWDYTIDYARGSLLWDASVIFSDDWFGYVHTNNSLHVLDRGAFAYTPIIKSLPTLRNKNAYGLMRCPWNVNKTPFLTRWDRAYGFLQDTAALVDCAALAQNLAASNYTFSSLMQRLGGTLHGTLHVNIGGTWNIRQELIDFQDTLMELINYTYISNDGPAHKRLWRWGYNRCPMYCADDVPNTECRCRLNPAINKTSFEILNDTGTIRGSYPSLAGANLSTKTWDLILEQICDQGTEGDSLSDQSTWDPLFWSFHQPQERVMQLVRYYDAIGVINFDSTWGYDKESYGSRAGVSDWSNVKWGSLDMPKVDLDGTCFGHNADDVMVFANILINTNLSTYTNLEFFEMTYPFSDHLKYVYDRITNWTECGDLLAAADSYATDDTVSPSPFDAIF
;
A
#
# COMPACT_ATOMS: atom_id res chain seq x y z
N MET A 1 -18.11 13.73 26.01
CA MET A 1 -17.83 14.42 24.74
C MET A 1 -17.25 15.83 24.96
N ALA A 2 -16.05 15.92 25.54
CA ALA A 2 -15.30 17.19 25.70
C ALA A 2 -13.78 16.98 25.62
N ALA A 3 -13.31 15.88 25.00
CA ALA A 3 -11.90 15.47 25.01
C ALA A 3 -11.27 15.31 23.61
N ILE A 4 -11.94 15.72 22.53
CA ILE A 4 -11.42 15.59 21.14
C ILE A 4 -11.38 16.97 20.45
N ALA A 5 -11.02 18.01 21.20
CA ALA A 5 -10.85 19.37 20.67
C ALA A 5 -9.47 19.98 21.00
N ARG A 6 -8.48 19.15 21.34
CA ARG A 6 -7.09 19.59 21.57
C ARG A 6 -6.09 18.68 20.87
N ILE A 7 -6.17 18.63 19.55
CA ILE A 7 -5.00 18.38 18.70
C ILE A 7 -5.05 19.45 17.60
N THR A 8 -4.70 20.67 17.99
CA THR A 8 -4.20 21.70 17.09
C THR A 8 -2.79 22.00 17.57
N PRO A 9 -1.73 21.76 16.78
CA PRO A 9 -0.43 22.31 17.11
C PRO A 9 -0.54 23.82 16.92
N SER A 10 -0.51 24.57 18.03
CA SER A 10 -0.22 25.99 17.96
C SER A 10 1.22 26.13 17.47
N TYR A 11 1.42 26.74 16.30
CA TYR A 11 2.73 27.24 15.88
C TYR A 11 3.16 28.36 16.84
N GLY A 12 3.79 27.95 17.94
CA GLY A 12 4.52 28.85 18.84
C GLY A 12 5.97 28.95 18.36
N THR A 13 6.42 30.17 18.14
CA THR A 13 7.81 30.55 17.84
C THR A 13 8.82 29.76 18.69
N MET A 14 9.71 29.02 18.02
CA MET A 14 10.79 28.26 18.67
C MET A 14 11.78 29.20 19.37
N PRO A 15 12.17 28.94 20.64
CA PRO A 15 13.39 29.49 21.21
C PRO A 15 14.61 28.70 20.71
N SER A 16 15.67 29.43 20.38
CA SER A 16 16.96 28.89 19.95
C SER A 16 17.51 27.83 20.93
N PHE A 17 17.62 26.58 20.48
CA PHE A 17 18.21 25.51 21.28
C PHE A 17 19.74 25.41 21.08
N GLN A 18 20.48 25.62 22.16
CA GLN A 18 21.91 25.37 22.24
C GLN A 18 22.21 23.86 22.14
N LYS A 19 23.14 23.50 21.25
CA LYS A 19 23.70 22.15 21.10
C LYS A 19 24.33 21.66 22.41
N ARG A 20 23.72 20.67 23.06
CA ARG A 20 24.40 19.82 24.06
C ARG A 20 25.03 18.61 23.35
N LYS A 21 26.35 18.64 23.21
CA LYS A 21 27.16 17.46 22.86
C LYS A 21 27.05 16.42 23.97
N ARG A 22 26.52 15.23 23.70
CA ARG A 22 26.72 14.04 24.55
C ARG A 22 27.83 13.17 23.95
N ARG A 23 28.85 12.89 24.77
CA ARG A 23 29.95 11.97 24.48
C ARG A 23 29.45 10.52 24.60
N ALA A 24 29.57 9.75 23.53
CA ALA A 24 29.39 8.30 23.57
C ALA A 24 30.62 7.65 24.23
N HIS A 25 30.40 6.83 25.26
CA HIS A 25 31.39 5.90 25.79
C HIS A 25 31.25 4.58 25.03
N TRP A 26 32.32 4.20 24.34
CA TRP A 26 32.50 2.90 23.73
C TRP A 26 32.93 1.90 24.80
N TRP A 27 32.25 0.75 24.88
CA TRP A 27 32.78 -0.44 25.55
C TRP A 27 33.10 -1.49 24.49
N ILE A 28 34.32 -2.00 24.60
CA ILE A 28 34.92 -3.07 23.81
C ILE A 28 34.44 -4.41 24.38
N VAL A 29 33.92 -5.30 23.54
CA VAL A 29 33.97 -6.75 23.76
C VAL A 29 34.33 -7.41 22.43
N GLY A 30 35.43 -8.16 22.45
CA GLY A 30 36.05 -8.75 21.26
C GLY A 30 35.50 -10.12 20.86
N SER A 31 35.60 -10.35 19.56
CA SER A 31 36.09 -11.56 18.87
C SER A 31 35.69 -12.95 19.39
N ILE A 32 34.85 -13.65 18.61
CA ILE A 32 35.08 -15.05 18.22
C ILE A 32 34.74 -15.19 16.72
N PHE A 33 35.77 -15.34 15.89
CA PHE A 33 35.68 -15.78 14.50
C PHE A 33 35.77 -17.30 14.44
N GLY A 34 34.94 -17.96 13.64
CA GLY A 34 34.99 -19.40 13.40
C GLY A 34 34.29 -19.83 12.11
N ALA A 35 35.08 -19.89 11.03
CA ALA A 35 34.95 -20.74 9.82
C ALA A 35 33.59 -20.85 9.08
N VAL A 36 33.44 -20.07 8.00
CA VAL A 36 32.52 -20.38 6.90
C VAL A 36 33.28 -21.20 5.85
N GLY A 37 32.89 -22.47 5.70
CA GLY A 37 33.38 -23.37 4.66
C GLY A 37 32.57 -23.22 3.38
N LEU A 38 33.29 -22.94 2.28
CA LEU A 38 32.87 -22.99 0.90
C LEU A 38 32.26 -24.37 0.56
N MET A 39 31.02 -24.45 0.07
CA MET A 39 30.53 -25.63 -0.66
C MET A 39 29.91 -25.24 -1.99
N ILE A 40 30.39 -25.94 -3.02
CA ILE A 40 30.13 -25.77 -4.44
C ILE A 40 28.78 -26.42 -4.82
N ARG A 41 28.10 -25.77 -5.77
CA ARG A 41 26.89 -26.19 -6.50
C ARG A 41 26.79 -27.70 -6.81
N SER A 42 25.60 -28.26 -6.60
CA SER A 42 24.98 -29.18 -7.56
C SER A 42 23.47 -28.90 -7.65
N ARG A 43 23.00 -28.55 -8.86
CA ARG A 43 21.57 -28.46 -9.20
C ARG A 43 20.92 -29.85 -9.06
N GLY A 44 19.83 -29.93 -8.32
CA GLY A 44 18.95 -31.08 -8.27
C GLY A 44 17.51 -30.61 -8.24
N ASP A 45 16.72 -31.07 -9.22
CA ASP A 45 15.29 -30.78 -9.35
C ASP A 45 14.53 -31.21 -8.09
N LEU A 46 13.87 -30.25 -7.44
CA LEU A 46 13.05 -30.48 -6.25
C LEU A 46 11.61 -30.75 -6.69
N LEU A 47 11.23 -32.03 -6.69
CA LEU A 47 9.85 -32.46 -6.84
C LEU A 47 9.05 -32.06 -5.58
N LEU A 48 8.07 -31.19 -5.78
CA LEU A 48 7.14 -30.67 -4.77
C LEU A 48 6.24 -31.80 -4.22
N GLY A 49 6.53 -32.26 -3.00
CA GLY A 49 5.62 -33.01 -2.14
C GLY A 49 5.10 -32.12 -1.01
N SER A 50 3.78 -32.02 -0.84
CA SER A 50 3.07 -31.00 -0.05
C SER A 50 3.12 -31.19 1.49
N LYS A 51 4.31 -31.22 2.10
CA LYS A 51 4.47 -31.13 3.57
C LYS A 51 5.66 -30.25 3.94
N THR A 52 5.41 -29.15 4.65
CA THR A 52 6.46 -28.33 5.26
C THR A 52 7.08 -29.15 6.40
N SER A 53 8.26 -29.74 6.14
CA SER A 53 9.02 -30.49 7.15
C SER A 53 10.23 -29.65 7.50
N ILE A 54 10.33 -29.22 8.76
CA ILE A 54 11.47 -28.44 9.25
C ILE A 54 12.31 -29.35 10.15
N VAL A 55 13.61 -29.39 9.88
CA VAL A 55 14.59 -30.07 10.73
C VAL A 55 15.16 -29.01 11.69
N ALA A 56 14.93 -29.16 13.00
CA ALA A 56 15.49 -28.26 14.00
C ALA A 56 17.01 -28.51 14.16
N LEU A 57 17.86 -27.76 13.46
CA LEU A 57 19.31 -27.95 13.48
C LEU A 57 19.93 -27.56 14.83
N SER A 58 20.63 -28.50 15.49
CA SER A 58 21.63 -28.19 16.53
C SER A 58 23.04 -28.43 15.97
N SER A 59 23.94 -27.45 16.11
CA SER A 59 25.31 -27.52 15.60
C SER A 59 26.24 -28.34 16.49
N SER A 60 26.83 -29.44 16.00
CA SER A 60 28.22 -29.83 16.31
C SER A 60 28.73 -30.95 15.40
N THR A 61 30.05 -30.99 15.25
CA THR A 61 30.88 -31.66 14.26
C THR A 61 30.91 -33.19 14.28
N SER A 62 31.18 -33.72 13.09
CA SER A 62 31.44 -35.10 12.66
C SER A 62 31.82 -36.15 13.73
N GLU A 63 30.85 -37.00 14.04
CA GLU A 63 31.00 -38.45 14.25
C GLU A 63 29.62 -39.07 13.95
N GLN A 64 29.56 -40.35 13.54
CA GLN A 64 28.33 -41.06 13.16
C GLN A 64 27.30 -41.07 14.31
N HIS A 65 26.52 -40.00 14.46
CA HIS A 65 25.35 -39.95 15.31
C HIS A 65 24.11 -40.24 14.47
N HIS A 66 23.31 -41.20 14.94
CA HIS A 66 21.89 -41.25 14.60
C HIS A 66 21.32 -39.84 14.74
N CYS A 67 20.70 -39.32 13.68
CA CYS A 67 20.01 -38.03 13.76
C CYS A 67 18.84 -38.17 14.73
N ASP A 68 19.06 -37.87 16.01
CA ASP A 68 18.04 -37.71 17.06
C ASP A 68 17.21 -36.42 16.85
N LEU A 69 17.12 -35.93 15.61
CA LEU A 69 16.43 -34.70 15.26
C LEU A 69 14.93 -34.97 15.22
N VAL A 70 14.17 -34.20 16.00
CA VAL A 70 12.71 -34.19 15.90
C VAL A 70 12.32 -33.57 14.56
N CYS A 71 11.74 -34.36 13.68
CA CYS A 71 11.07 -33.87 12.49
C CYS A 71 9.68 -33.39 12.91
N VAL A 72 9.41 -32.10 12.71
CA VAL A 72 8.08 -31.53 12.92
C VAL A 72 7.48 -31.20 11.56
N SER A 73 6.22 -31.57 11.36
CA SER A 73 5.43 -31.15 10.22
C SER A 73 4.13 -30.53 10.70
N ALA A 74 3.66 -29.52 9.99
CA ALA A 74 2.36 -28.92 10.21
C ALA A 74 1.61 -28.76 8.89
N SER A 75 0.29 -28.78 8.98
CA SER A 75 -0.60 -28.52 7.86
C SER A 75 -1.82 -27.75 8.37
N ASN A 76 -1.98 -26.51 7.89
CA ASN A 76 -3.13 -25.67 8.18
C ASN A 76 -4.31 -26.07 7.28
N ALA A 77 -5.55 -25.80 7.71
CA ALA A 77 -6.74 -26.07 6.92
C ALA A 77 -6.67 -25.45 5.51
N TYR A 78 -6.13 -24.23 5.42
CA TYR A 78 -5.81 -23.55 4.16
C TYR A 78 -4.88 -24.39 3.27
N GLU A 79 -3.77 -24.89 3.83
CA GLU A 79 -2.75 -25.65 3.09
C GLU A 79 -3.29 -26.99 2.61
N ARG A 80 -4.11 -27.68 3.42
CA ARG A 80 -4.78 -28.92 3.01
C ARG A 80 -5.75 -28.69 1.86
N ARG A 81 -6.52 -27.60 1.89
CA ARG A 81 -7.52 -27.26 0.88
C ARG A 81 -6.88 -26.86 -0.45
N LEU A 82 -5.87 -26.01 -0.42
CA LEU A 82 -5.24 -25.44 -1.62
C LEU A 82 -3.97 -26.18 -2.05
N LYS A 83 -3.54 -27.18 -1.28
CA LYS A 83 -2.34 -28.00 -1.52
C LYS A 83 -1.07 -27.18 -1.70
N ARG A 84 -0.97 -26.08 -0.94
CA ARG A 84 0.17 -25.14 -0.96
C ARG A 84 0.49 -24.70 0.47
N PRO A 85 1.77 -24.67 0.86
CA PRO A 85 2.17 -24.15 2.17
C PRO A 85 1.97 -22.63 2.29
N ILE A 86 1.70 -22.15 3.51
CA ILE A 86 1.70 -20.72 3.83
C ILE A 86 3.10 -20.14 3.58
N LEU A 87 3.15 -18.91 3.07
CA LEU A 87 4.38 -18.23 2.63
C LEU A 87 5.17 -19.04 1.61
N ASP A 88 4.52 -19.91 0.84
CA ASP A 88 5.20 -20.82 -0.10
C ASP A 88 6.27 -21.70 0.59
N GLY A 89 6.14 -21.93 1.90
CA GLY A 89 7.07 -22.73 2.70
C GLY A 89 8.39 -22.03 3.04
N VAL A 90 8.54 -20.73 2.79
CA VAL A 90 9.79 -20.00 3.06
C VAL A 90 9.90 -19.45 4.48
N PHE A 91 8.84 -19.56 5.28
CA PHE A 91 8.89 -19.12 6.68
C PHE A 91 9.84 -20.04 7.48
N PRO A 92 10.78 -19.49 8.27
CA PRO A 92 11.76 -20.30 9.00
C PRO A 92 11.17 -21.14 10.14
N GLY A 93 9.89 -20.95 10.48
CA GLY A 93 9.20 -21.68 11.53
C GLY A 93 7.90 -22.33 11.07
N ILE A 94 7.12 -22.82 12.03
CA ILE A 94 5.79 -23.37 11.77
C ILE A 94 4.74 -22.31 12.06
N VAL A 95 3.93 -21.97 11.05
CA VAL A 95 2.82 -21.03 11.20
C VAL A 95 1.56 -21.78 11.64
N LEU A 96 0.96 -21.35 12.75
CA LEU A 96 -0.41 -21.66 13.10
C LEU A 96 -1.29 -20.51 12.60
N GLU A 97 -2.16 -20.80 11.63
CA GLU A 97 -3.15 -19.82 11.20
C GLU A 97 -4.17 -19.59 12.33
N LEU A 98 -4.33 -18.33 12.73
CA LEU A 98 -5.26 -18.01 13.81
C LEU A 98 -6.69 -18.38 13.44
N PHE A 99 -7.41 -18.95 14.41
CA PHE A 99 -8.80 -19.39 14.35
C PHE A 99 -9.08 -20.50 13.33
N GLN A 100 -8.03 -21.15 12.83
CA GLN A 100 -8.11 -22.28 11.92
C GLN A 100 -7.46 -23.52 12.54
N GLU A 101 -7.88 -24.69 12.10
CA GLU A 101 -7.29 -25.95 12.54
C GLU A 101 -5.95 -26.20 11.86
N THR A 102 -4.91 -26.39 12.67
CA THR A 102 -3.59 -26.83 12.22
C THR A 102 -3.32 -28.24 12.74
N GLU A 103 -3.11 -29.17 11.82
CA GLU A 103 -2.62 -30.50 12.14
C GLU A 103 -1.11 -30.41 12.32
N VAL A 104 -0.60 -30.80 13.49
CA VAL A 104 0.84 -30.78 13.80
C VAL A 104 1.27 -32.19 14.20
N SER A 105 2.36 -32.68 13.63
CA SER A 105 2.95 -33.96 14.03
C SER A 105 4.45 -33.86 14.22
N ALA A 106 4.96 -34.48 15.27
CA ALA A 106 6.40 -34.57 15.57
C ALA A 106 6.85 -36.04 15.60
N SER A 107 8.08 -36.32 15.15
CA SER A 107 8.67 -37.67 15.17
C SER A 107 9.21 -38.09 16.54
N ALA A 108 8.83 -37.39 17.61
CA ALA A 108 9.28 -37.65 18.97
C ALA A 108 8.48 -38.79 19.62
N ARG A 109 8.99 -39.39 20.70
CA ARG A 109 8.28 -40.52 21.37
C ARG A 109 7.20 -40.01 22.31
N SER A 110 7.41 -38.83 22.88
CA SER A 110 6.43 -38.17 23.72
C SER A 110 6.45 -36.68 23.45
N CYS A 111 5.27 -36.10 23.32
CA CYS A 111 5.08 -34.68 23.18
C CYS A 111 4.14 -34.20 24.27
N ARG A 112 4.33 -32.97 24.73
CA ARG A 112 3.48 -32.34 25.73
C ARG A 112 3.29 -30.87 25.37
N ILE A 113 2.04 -30.47 25.22
CA ILE A 113 1.68 -29.06 25.07
C ILE A 113 1.25 -28.56 26.43
N GLU A 114 2.02 -27.66 27.03
CA GLU A 114 1.58 -26.99 28.24
C GLU A 114 0.42 -26.04 27.92
N PRO A 115 -0.58 -25.90 28.82
CA PRO A 115 -1.65 -24.93 28.64
C PRO A 115 -1.08 -23.53 28.43
N GLN A 116 -1.30 -23.01 27.22
CA GLN A 116 -0.84 -21.68 26.82
C GLN A 116 -2.05 -20.85 26.44
N LYS A 117 -2.06 -19.61 26.90
CA LYS A 117 -3.17 -18.70 26.64
C LYS A 117 -3.36 -18.56 25.13
N GLY A 118 -4.58 -18.84 24.67
CA GLY A 118 -4.94 -18.71 23.27
C GLY A 118 -4.65 -19.94 22.41
N LEU A 119 -4.10 -21.04 22.95
CA LEU A 119 -3.92 -22.29 22.23
C LEU A 119 -4.91 -23.35 22.74
N ALA A 120 -5.73 -23.88 21.84
CA ALA A 120 -6.60 -25.01 22.12
C ALA A 120 -6.06 -26.27 21.43
N VAL A 121 -6.05 -27.40 22.16
CA VAL A 121 -5.74 -28.73 21.64
C VAL A 121 -7.07 -29.46 21.45
N LEU A 122 -7.47 -29.69 20.20
CA LEU A 122 -8.75 -30.34 19.87
C LEU A 122 -8.63 -31.86 19.86
N ASN A 123 -7.47 -32.37 19.48
CA ASN A 123 -7.15 -33.79 19.47
C ASN A 123 -5.66 -33.98 19.77
N GLU A 124 -5.32 -35.07 20.46
CA GLU A 124 -3.97 -35.45 20.85
C GLU A 124 -3.81 -36.97 20.72
N ASP A 125 -2.91 -37.41 19.84
CA ASP A 125 -2.50 -38.81 19.70
C ASP A 125 -0.97 -38.88 19.67
N ALA A 126 -0.39 -39.17 20.83
CA ALA A 126 1.05 -39.18 21.10
C ALA A 126 1.78 -37.87 20.78
N CYS A 127 2.18 -37.69 19.53
CA CYS A 127 2.88 -36.51 19.02
C CYS A 127 2.18 -35.90 17.80
N ALA A 128 0.93 -36.30 17.54
CA ALA A 128 0.04 -35.73 16.53
C ALA A 128 -1.07 -34.94 17.22
N PHE A 129 -1.26 -33.69 16.81
CA PHE A 129 -2.17 -32.73 17.41
C PHE A 129 -3.06 -32.09 16.36
N VAL A 130 -4.28 -31.72 16.75
CA VAL A 130 -5.06 -30.71 16.05
C VAL A 130 -5.13 -29.49 16.94
N LEU A 131 -4.55 -28.39 16.50
CA LEU A 131 -4.40 -27.16 17.26
C LEU A 131 -5.24 -26.03 16.67
N VAL A 132 -5.76 -25.17 17.53
CA VAL A 132 -6.33 -23.88 17.12
C VAL A 132 -5.72 -22.78 17.98
N ALA A 133 -5.00 -21.86 17.34
CA ALA A 133 -4.49 -20.66 17.97
C ALA A 133 -5.50 -19.50 17.84
N SER A 134 -5.69 -18.71 18.89
CA SER A 134 -6.63 -17.58 18.93
C SER A 134 -5.96 -16.25 19.30
N LEU A 135 -4.65 -16.29 19.55
CA LEU A 135 -3.81 -15.11 19.81
C LEU A 135 -2.56 -15.16 18.94
N VAL A 136 -2.10 -14.00 18.50
CA VAL A 136 -0.78 -13.88 17.89
C VAL A 136 0.27 -14.16 18.97
N GLY A 137 1.27 -15.00 18.67
CA GLY A 137 2.33 -15.31 19.62
C GLY A 137 3.14 -16.54 19.26
N VAL A 138 4.15 -16.83 20.08
CA VAL A 138 4.96 -18.04 19.97
C VAL A 138 4.47 -19.04 21.01
N TYR A 139 4.16 -20.25 20.56
CA TYR A 139 3.71 -21.37 21.37
C TYR A 139 4.80 -22.42 21.45
N ARG A 140 5.04 -22.93 22.65
CA ARG A 140 6.08 -23.92 22.92
C ARG A 140 5.47 -25.32 23.05
N VAL A 141 6.06 -26.30 22.39
CA VAL A 141 5.71 -27.72 22.54
C VAL A 141 6.92 -28.46 23.07
N GLU A 142 6.76 -29.17 24.18
CA GLU A 142 7.81 -29.98 24.78
C GLU A 142 7.85 -31.36 24.14
N THR A 143 9.04 -31.90 23.90
CA THR A 143 9.22 -33.29 23.46
C THR A 143 10.37 -33.95 24.23
N ASP A 144 10.49 -35.28 24.16
CA ASP A 144 11.61 -36.02 24.75
C ASP A 144 12.97 -35.69 24.12
N ALA A 145 13.00 -35.13 22.91
CA ALA A 145 14.20 -34.69 22.21
C ALA A 145 14.38 -33.16 22.21
N GLY A 146 13.59 -32.43 23.01
CA GLY A 146 13.68 -30.99 23.22
C GLY A 146 12.46 -30.21 22.71
N PRO A 147 12.31 -28.94 23.13
CA PRO A 147 11.16 -28.15 22.72
C PRO A 147 11.25 -27.71 21.26
N PHE A 148 10.09 -27.55 20.61
CA PHE A 148 9.96 -26.80 19.36
C PHE A 148 8.92 -25.69 19.51
N PHE A 149 8.94 -24.74 18.57
CA PHE A 149 8.12 -23.53 18.61
C PHE A 149 7.18 -23.45 17.41
N LEU A 150 5.96 -23.00 17.69
CA LEU A 150 4.90 -22.74 16.73
C LEU A 150 4.55 -21.25 16.79
N THR A 151 4.30 -20.61 15.66
CA THR A 151 4.04 -19.16 15.61
C THR A 151 2.62 -18.90 15.13
N GLY A 152 1.75 -18.40 16.00
CA GLY A 152 0.39 -17.99 15.65
C GLY A 152 0.38 -16.64 14.96
N LYS A 153 -0.12 -16.59 13.72
CA LYS A 153 -0.26 -15.35 12.92
C LYS A 153 -1.55 -15.36 12.10
N TYR A 154 -2.09 -14.18 11.84
CA TYR A 154 -3.12 -14.03 10.81
C TYR A 154 -2.52 -14.34 9.44
N VAL A 155 -3.30 -14.95 8.56
CA VAL A 155 -2.88 -15.22 7.18
C VAL A 155 -3.70 -14.33 6.25
N ARG A 156 -3.03 -13.38 5.63
CA ARG A 156 -3.59 -12.54 4.57
C ARG A 156 -3.57 -13.34 3.28
N ARG A 157 -4.76 -13.65 2.78
CA ARG A 157 -4.98 -14.53 1.63
C ARG A 157 -5.38 -13.74 0.39
N GLU A 158 -5.10 -14.28 -0.79
CA GLU A 158 -5.70 -13.79 -2.03
C GLU A 158 -7.22 -13.92 -1.93
N ILE A 159 -7.95 -12.86 -2.25
CA ILE A 159 -9.37 -12.76 -1.89
C ILE A 159 -10.26 -13.78 -2.62
N ARG A 160 -9.86 -14.27 -3.80
CA ARG A 160 -10.57 -15.32 -4.55
C ARG A 160 -10.34 -16.73 -4.00
N ASP A 161 -9.32 -16.90 -3.15
CA ASP A 161 -9.07 -18.16 -2.45
C ASP A 161 -9.89 -18.30 -1.16
N LEU A 162 -10.60 -17.26 -0.72
CA LEU A 162 -11.45 -17.34 0.47
C LEU A 162 -12.56 -18.38 0.27
N CYS A 163 -12.87 -19.13 1.33
CA CYS A 163 -14.13 -19.87 1.33
C CYS A 163 -15.30 -18.88 1.39
N GLU A 164 -16.50 -19.34 1.04
CA GLU A 164 -17.69 -18.49 1.09
C GLU A 164 -17.91 -17.89 2.48
N GLU A 165 -17.74 -18.69 3.54
CA GLU A 165 -17.87 -18.23 4.93
C GLU A 165 -16.87 -17.12 5.27
N ASP A 166 -15.59 -17.29 4.92
CA ASP A 166 -14.55 -16.29 5.18
C ASP A 166 -14.80 -15.01 4.37
N ARG A 167 -15.27 -15.13 3.12
CA ARG A 167 -15.62 -13.98 2.26
C ARG A 167 -16.80 -13.20 2.84
N VAL A 168 -17.87 -13.89 3.24
CA VAL A 168 -19.04 -13.26 3.89
C VAL A 168 -18.63 -12.57 5.18
N ARG A 169 -17.75 -13.19 5.98
CA ARG A 169 -17.23 -12.59 7.20
C ARG A 169 -16.37 -11.34 6.92
N TYR A 170 -15.48 -11.41 5.94
CA TYR A 170 -14.63 -10.29 5.55
C TYR A 170 -15.47 -9.09 5.07
N PHE A 171 -16.38 -9.30 4.12
CA PHE A 171 -17.25 -8.23 3.62
C PHE A 171 -18.22 -7.71 4.69
N GLY A 172 -18.78 -8.59 5.52
CA GLY A 172 -19.63 -8.17 6.65
C GLY A 172 -18.88 -7.30 7.67
N GLY A 173 -17.59 -7.59 7.91
CA GLY A 173 -16.72 -6.76 8.74
C GLY A 173 -16.49 -5.37 8.13
N ILE A 174 -16.20 -5.30 6.84
CA ILE A 174 -16.05 -4.02 6.11
C ILE A 174 -17.36 -3.22 6.17
N HIS A 175 -18.50 -3.84 5.86
CA HIS A 175 -19.82 -3.19 6.00
C HIS A 175 -20.03 -2.60 7.38
N THR A 176 -19.70 -3.36 8.43
CA THR A 176 -19.82 -2.87 9.80
C THR A 176 -18.98 -1.61 10.04
N ILE A 177 -17.75 -1.55 9.52
CA ILE A 177 -16.89 -0.35 9.64
C ILE A 177 -17.46 0.84 8.89
N TYR A 178 -18.11 0.62 7.75
CA TYR A 178 -18.65 1.67 6.89
C TYR A 178 -20.00 2.22 7.40
N ASP A 179 -20.87 1.34 7.92
CA ASP A 179 -22.24 1.70 8.31
C ASP A 179 -22.36 2.09 9.79
N THR A 180 -21.37 1.75 10.62
CA THR A 180 -21.42 2.04 12.06
C THR A 180 -20.72 3.37 12.38
N SER A 181 -21.40 4.25 13.12
CA SER A 181 -20.78 5.48 13.62
C SER A 181 -19.60 5.19 14.56
N GLN A 182 -18.62 6.09 14.63
CA GLN A 182 -17.47 5.93 15.53
C GLN A 182 -17.89 5.77 17.00
N GLN A 183 -18.94 6.46 17.45
CA GLN A 183 -19.42 6.38 18.83
C GLN A 183 -20.08 5.02 19.10
N GLU A 184 -20.96 4.57 18.22
CA GLU A 184 -21.64 3.29 18.35
C GLU A 184 -20.64 2.13 18.30
N GLY A 185 -19.74 2.14 17.32
CA GLY A 185 -18.76 1.07 17.16
C GLY A 185 -17.74 1.03 18.30
N PHE A 186 -17.33 2.18 18.84
CA PHE A 186 -16.53 2.21 20.07
C PHE A 186 -17.27 1.57 21.25
N ALA A 187 -18.57 1.87 21.40
CA ALA A 187 -19.37 1.33 22.50
C ALA A 187 -19.62 -0.19 22.35
N LYS A 188 -19.78 -0.67 21.11
CA LYS A 188 -20.11 -2.07 20.80
C LYS A 188 -18.88 -2.97 20.69
N PHE A 189 -17.83 -2.50 20.03
CA PHE A 189 -16.64 -3.28 19.65
C PHE A 189 -15.38 -2.85 20.41
N GLY A 190 -15.45 -1.78 21.19
CA GLY A 190 -14.35 -1.32 22.04
C GLY A 190 -13.39 -0.34 21.37
N PRO A 191 -12.29 0.01 22.05
CA PRO A 191 -11.45 1.16 21.68
C PRO A 191 -10.64 1.00 20.39
N LEU A 192 -10.43 -0.24 19.96
CA LEU A 192 -9.73 -0.55 18.71
C LEU A 192 -10.60 -0.29 17.48
N PHE A 193 -11.92 -0.21 17.63
CA PHE A 193 -12.81 0.10 16.51
C PHE A 193 -12.60 1.53 16.02
N LYS A 194 -12.39 1.65 14.72
CA LYS A 194 -12.40 2.89 13.93
C LYS A 194 -13.39 2.73 12.79
N ASN A 195 -14.31 3.68 12.63
CA ASN A 195 -15.21 3.67 11.49
C ASN A 195 -14.50 4.18 10.22
N ILE A 196 -15.16 4.04 9.07
CA ILE A 196 -14.62 4.52 7.79
C ILE A 196 -14.26 6.01 7.80
N GLU A 197 -15.08 6.82 8.45
CA GLU A 197 -14.87 8.26 8.56
C GLU A 197 -13.51 8.59 9.19
N TRP A 198 -13.09 7.84 10.20
CA TRP A 198 -11.78 8.01 10.83
C TRP A 198 -10.65 7.76 9.83
N PHE A 199 -10.73 6.66 9.06
CA PHE A 199 -9.71 6.29 8.09
C PHE A 199 -9.59 7.30 6.95
N VAL A 200 -10.72 7.70 6.37
CA VAL A 200 -10.79 8.71 5.31
C VAL A 200 -10.22 10.04 5.81
N ARG A 201 -10.58 10.47 7.03
CA ARG A 201 -10.05 11.71 7.62
C ARG A 201 -8.54 11.68 7.75
N ILE A 202 -7.98 10.58 8.25
CA ILE A 202 -6.54 10.42 8.40
C ILE A 202 -5.87 10.45 7.02
N HIS A 203 -6.36 9.66 6.08
CA HIS A 203 -5.79 9.61 4.73
C HIS A 203 -5.79 10.99 4.08
N ILE A 204 -6.95 11.64 3.92
CA ILE A 204 -7.05 12.98 3.31
C ILE A 204 -6.25 14.03 4.09
N HIS A 205 -6.18 13.95 5.42
CA HIS A 205 -5.43 14.93 6.19
C HIS A 205 -3.93 14.92 5.85
N PHE A 206 -3.35 13.73 5.74
CA PHE A 206 -1.94 13.57 5.49
C PHE A 206 -1.60 13.55 3.99
N SER A 207 -2.54 13.20 3.13
CA SER A 207 -2.32 13.18 1.68
C SER A 207 -2.73 14.46 0.98
N SER A 208 -3.73 15.22 1.47
CA SER A 208 -4.26 16.44 0.84
C SER A 208 -4.00 17.73 1.63
N ALA A 209 -3.03 17.73 2.56
CA ALA A 209 -2.59 18.97 3.19
C ALA A 209 -2.06 19.94 2.11
N ILE A 210 -2.33 21.24 2.27
CA ILE A 210 -1.92 22.24 1.27
C ILE A 210 -0.41 22.50 1.30
N GLU A 211 0.20 22.22 2.44
CA GLU A 211 1.62 22.38 2.65
C GLU A 211 2.40 21.32 1.84
N CYS A 212 2.05 20.04 2.01
CA CYS A 212 2.65 18.95 1.24
C CYS A 212 1.93 17.59 1.44
N ASP A 213 2.48 16.50 0.88
CA ASP A 213 1.97 15.12 1.01
C ASP A 213 2.83 14.32 1.98
N SER A 214 2.23 13.74 3.00
CA SER A 214 2.91 12.92 3.99
C SER A 214 2.79 11.42 3.73
N PHE A 215 1.86 10.99 2.87
CA PHE A 215 1.50 9.58 2.68
C PHE A 215 1.91 9.03 1.30
N HIS A 216 2.17 9.87 0.30
CA HIS A 216 2.54 9.44 -1.05
C HIS A 216 3.80 10.15 -1.57
N GLY A 217 4.35 9.65 -2.68
CA GLY A 217 5.42 10.35 -3.41
C GLY A 217 6.78 10.35 -2.70
N GLY A 218 7.02 9.42 -1.78
CA GLY A 218 8.26 9.38 -1.00
C GLY A 218 8.50 8.10 -0.22
N ALA A 219 9.62 8.08 0.50
CA ALA A 219 10.12 6.96 1.31
C ALA A 219 9.11 6.43 2.35
N GLY A 220 8.21 7.29 2.84
CA GLY A 220 7.18 6.91 3.80
C GLY A 220 5.94 6.25 3.19
N PHE A 221 5.81 6.18 1.86
CA PHE A 221 4.60 5.70 1.18
C PHE A 221 4.16 4.33 1.69
N LEU A 222 5.05 3.33 1.61
CA LEU A 222 4.70 1.97 1.97
C LEU A 222 4.39 1.84 3.45
N ASN A 223 5.19 2.50 4.30
CA ASN A 223 4.96 2.50 5.75
C ASN A 223 3.58 3.06 6.11
N ALA A 224 3.20 4.19 5.51
CA ALA A 224 1.90 4.80 5.77
C ALA A 224 0.74 3.86 5.37
N HIS A 225 0.84 3.23 4.20
CA HIS A 225 -0.20 2.33 3.69
C HIS A 225 -0.25 0.99 4.45
N ALA A 226 0.89 0.38 4.75
CA ALA A 226 0.94 -0.83 5.58
C ALA A 226 0.33 -0.55 6.97
N ALA A 227 0.68 0.59 7.58
CA ALA A 227 0.18 0.95 8.91
C ALA A 227 -1.32 1.28 8.94
N ILE A 228 -1.86 2.00 7.95
CA ILE A 228 -3.31 2.29 7.89
C ILE A 228 -4.11 1.00 7.64
N ILE A 229 -3.62 0.09 6.80
CA ILE A 229 -4.24 -1.22 6.56
C ILE A 229 -4.22 -2.06 7.84
N MET A 230 -3.10 -2.06 8.58
CA MET A 230 -3.03 -2.75 9.88
C MET A 230 -4.03 -2.17 10.90
N MET A 231 -4.25 -0.85 10.92
CA MET A 231 -5.29 -0.26 11.77
C MET A 231 -6.70 -0.61 11.29
N PHE A 232 -6.93 -0.68 9.98
CA PHE A 232 -8.19 -1.14 9.42
C PHE A 232 -8.47 -2.59 9.79
N GLU A 233 -7.48 -3.47 9.67
CA GLU A 233 -7.53 -4.86 10.09
C GLU A 233 -7.79 -5.00 11.60
N GLN A 234 -7.23 -4.15 12.45
CA GLN A 234 -7.58 -4.13 13.88
C GLN A 234 -9.03 -3.73 14.13
N SER A 235 -9.58 -2.81 13.33
CA SER A 235 -10.99 -2.45 13.40
C SER A 235 -11.87 -3.62 12.98
N LEU A 236 -11.50 -4.35 11.92
CA LEU A 236 -12.16 -5.60 11.51
C LEU A 236 -12.13 -6.63 12.64
N GLN A 237 -10.97 -6.79 13.29
CA GLN A 237 -10.78 -7.74 14.39
C GLN A 237 -11.52 -7.35 15.68
N ALA A 238 -11.82 -6.06 15.87
CA ALA A 238 -12.70 -5.61 16.93
C ALA A 238 -14.16 -6.02 16.67
N VAL A 239 -14.57 -6.08 15.41
CA VAL A 239 -15.89 -6.58 15.00
C VAL A 239 -15.95 -8.11 15.09
N ASP A 240 -14.97 -8.79 14.51
CA ASP A 240 -14.82 -10.25 14.55
C ASP A 240 -13.33 -10.60 14.50
N SER A 241 -12.80 -11.15 15.60
CA SER A 241 -11.38 -11.44 15.76
C SER A 241 -10.84 -12.44 14.74
N ARG A 242 -11.69 -13.15 14.01
CA ARG A 242 -11.29 -14.16 13.02
C ARG A 242 -10.93 -13.55 11.66
N ILE A 243 -11.14 -12.25 11.46
CA ILE A 243 -10.92 -11.58 10.18
C ILE A 243 -9.45 -11.18 10.01
N ALA A 244 -8.89 -11.44 8.83
CA ALA A 244 -7.59 -10.92 8.39
C ALA A 244 -7.77 -9.92 7.22
N GLY A 245 -6.77 -9.08 6.99
CA GLY A 245 -6.73 -8.16 5.84
C GLY A 245 -6.39 -8.93 4.56
N HIS A 246 -7.38 -9.34 3.78
CA HIS A 246 -7.16 -10.09 2.53
C HIS A 246 -6.81 -9.17 1.36
N TYR A 247 -6.00 -9.67 0.41
CA TYR A 247 -5.47 -8.87 -0.69
C TYR A 247 -6.03 -9.29 -2.04
N TRP A 248 -5.98 -8.37 -3.01
CA TRP A 248 -6.31 -8.63 -4.41
C TRP A 248 -5.02 -8.70 -5.23
N ASP A 249 -4.72 -9.88 -5.79
CA ASP A 249 -3.62 -10.04 -6.73
C ASP A 249 -4.05 -9.66 -8.16
N TYR A 250 -3.88 -8.39 -8.50
CA TYR A 250 -4.25 -7.86 -9.82
C TYR A 250 -3.40 -8.42 -10.96
N THR A 251 -2.25 -9.07 -10.70
CA THR A 251 -1.46 -9.73 -11.75
C THR A 251 -2.24 -10.91 -12.36
N ILE A 252 -3.14 -11.53 -11.59
CA ILE A 252 -3.99 -12.61 -12.06
C ILE A 252 -5.00 -12.12 -13.10
N ASP A 253 -5.56 -10.93 -12.88
CA ASP A 253 -6.55 -10.34 -13.78
C ASP A 253 -5.88 -9.76 -15.03
N TYR A 254 -4.65 -9.22 -14.90
CA TYR A 254 -3.85 -8.85 -16.07
C TYR A 254 -3.64 -10.04 -17.02
N ALA A 255 -3.22 -11.19 -16.49
CA ALA A 255 -2.86 -12.36 -17.31
C ALA A 255 -4.03 -12.95 -18.11
N ARG A 256 -5.27 -12.67 -17.69
CA ARG A 256 -6.49 -13.06 -18.41
C ARG A 256 -6.81 -12.17 -19.62
N GLY A 257 -6.04 -11.10 -19.79
CA GLY A 257 -6.20 -10.08 -20.82
C GLY A 257 -6.30 -8.72 -20.15
N SER A 258 -5.32 -7.85 -20.40
CA SER A 258 -5.24 -6.50 -19.85
C SER A 258 -6.51 -5.67 -20.08
N LEU A 259 -7.26 -5.98 -21.12
CA LEU A 259 -8.51 -5.35 -21.53
C LEU A 259 -9.77 -5.89 -20.84
N LEU A 260 -9.66 -7.00 -20.11
CA LEU A 260 -10.77 -7.71 -19.47
C LEU A 260 -10.65 -7.70 -17.94
N TRP A 261 -9.81 -6.82 -17.40
CA TRP A 261 -9.55 -6.77 -15.97
C TRP A 261 -10.81 -6.42 -15.15
N ASP A 262 -11.67 -5.56 -15.69
CA ASP A 262 -12.95 -5.14 -15.12
C ASP A 262 -14.00 -6.26 -15.17
N ALA A 263 -13.78 -7.30 -15.99
CA ALA A 263 -14.56 -8.54 -16.00
C ALA A 263 -14.17 -9.51 -14.88
N SER A 264 -13.20 -9.15 -14.03
CA SER A 264 -12.85 -9.95 -12.86
C SER A 264 -14.04 -10.17 -11.95
N VAL A 265 -14.12 -11.35 -11.35
CA VAL A 265 -15.19 -11.71 -10.40
C VAL A 265 -15.27 -10.74 -9.23
N ILE A 266 -14.17 -10.10 -8.87
CA ILE A 266 -14.15 -9.11 -7.78
C ILE A 266 -15.02 -7.88 -8.05
N PHE A 267 -15.38 -7.64 -9.32
CA PHE A 267 -16.26 -6.56 -9.75
C PHE A 267 -17.70 -7.01 -10.00
N SER A 268 -18.07 -8.22 -9.57
CA SER A 268 -19.45 -8.72 -9.64
C SER A 268 -20.31 -8.29 -8.44
N ASP A 269 -21.62 -8.58 -8.51
CA ASP A 269 -22.61 -8.19 -7.49
C ASP A 269 -22.30 -8.71 -6.09
N ASP A 270 -21.75 -9.93 -5.99
CA ASP A 270 -21.43 -10.56 -4.69
C ASP A 270 -20.05 -10.16 -4.15
N TRP A 271 -19.41 -9.17 -4.79
CA TRP A 271 -18.06 -8.70 -4.49
C TRP A 271 -18.04 -7.18 -4.36
N PHE A 272 -16.96 -6.52 -4.79
CA PHE A 272 -16.79 -5.08 -4.64
C PHE A 272 -17.66 -4.25 -5.58
N GLY A 273 -18.41 -4.88 -6.49
CA GLY A 273 -19.25 -4.22 -7.48
C GLY A 273 -18.48 -3.68 -8.68
N TYR A 274 -19.23 -3.32 -9.72
CA TYR A 274 -18.67 -2.95 -11.02
C TYR A 274 -17.84 -1.67 -10.97
N VAL A 275 -16.85 -1.57 -11.86
CA VAL A 275 -16.12 -0.31 -12.10
C VAL A 275 -16.92 0.61 -13.00
N HIS A 276 -17.41 0.07 -14.13
CA HIS A 276 -18.27 0.79 -15.05
C HIS A 276 -19.69 0.88 -14.50
N THR A 277 -20.19 2.11 -14.32
CA THR A 277 -21.51 2.40 -13.80
C THR A 277 -22.36 3.06 -14.88
N ASN A 278 -23.58 2.55 -15.13
CA ASN A 278 -24.43 3.02 -16.24
C ASN A 278 -25.26 4.27 -15.90
N ASN A 279 -25.14 4.80 -14.68
CA ASN A 279 -25.85 5.99 -14.24
C ASN A 279 -25.00 7.26 -14.47
N SER A 280 -25.66 8.38 -14.74
CA SER A 280 -24.99 9.65 -15.08
C SER A 280 -24.20 10.29 -13.95
N LEU A 281 -24.32 9.78 -12.73
CA LEU A 281 -23.59 10.25 -11.55
C LEU A 281 -22.38 9.38 -11.23
N HIS A 282 -22.19 8.30 -12.00
CA HIS A 282 -21.16 7.29 -11.82
C HIS A 282 -21.16 6.63 -10.43
N VAL A 283 -22.33 6.57 -9.78
CA VAL A 283 -22.51 5.95 -8.46
C VAL A 283 -22.34 4.45 -8.58
N LEU A 284 -21.61 3.84 -7.65
CA LEU A 284 -21.62 2.39 -7.48
C LEU A 284 -23.02 1.94 -7.07
N ASP A 285 -23.82 1.45 -8.02
CA ASP A 285 -25.23 1.09 -7.83
C ASP A 285 -25.48 -0.42 -7.73
N ARG A 286 -24.42 -1.22 -7.84
CA ARG A 286 -24.40 -2.68 -7.76
C ARG A 286 -23.14 -3.17 -7.03
N GLY A 287 -23.17 -4.41 -6.53
CA GLY A 287 -22.11 -4.93 -5.66
C GLY A 287 -22.51 -4.93 -4.19
N ALA A 288 -21.70 -5.58 -3.34
CA ALA A 288 -21.90 -5.59 -1.89
C ALA A 288 -21.93 -4.16 -1.33
N PHE A 289 -21.11 -3.26 -1.87
CA PHE A 289 -20.94 -1.89 -1.38
C PHE A 289 -21.72 -0.83 -2.17
N ALA A 290 -22.78 -1.24 -2.89
CA ALA A 290 -23.64 -0.32 -3.62
C ALA A 290 -24.19 0.79 -2.72
N TYR A 291 -24.24 2.01 -3.24
CA TYR A 291 -24.73 3.21 -2.54
C TYR A 291 -24.02 3.51 -1.22
N THR A 292 -22.73 3.16 -1.10
CA THR A 292 -21.90 3.58 0.04
C THR A 292 -21.94 5.11 0.18
N PRO A 293 -22.41 5.66 1.32
CA PRO A 293 -22.59 7.09 1.47
C PRO A 293 -21.26 7.82 1.74
N ILE A 294 -21.12 9.02 1.16
CA ILE A 294 -19.99 9.91 1.40
C ILE A 294 -20.43 11.00 2.37
N ILE A 295 -19.77 11.06 3.52
CA ILE A 295 -20.19 11.92 4.63
C ILE A 295 -19.75 13.38 4.39
N LYS A 296 -20.61 14.33 4.77
CA LYS A 296 -20.23 15.75 4.84
C LYS A 296 -19.22 15.98 5.97
N SER A 297 -18.10 16.61 5.63
CA SER A 297 -17.08 16.98 6.60
C SER A 297 -17.56 18.10 7.52
N LEU A 298 -17.00 18.19 8.73
CA LEU A 298 -17.32 19.27 9.65
C LEU A 298 -16.96 20.63 9.03
N PRO A 299 -17.75 21.70 9.27
CA PRO A 299 -17.46 23.03 8.74
C PRO A 299 -16.05 23.53 9.05
N THR A 300 -15.52 23.16 10.21
CA THR A 300 -14.19 23.56 10.71
C THR A 300 -13.01 22.82 10.08
N LEU A 301 -13.25 21.73 9.35
CA LEU A 301 -12.20 20.97 8.70
C LEU A 301 -11.93 21.46 7.29
N ARG A 302 -10.65 21.50 6.94
CA ARG A 302 -10.15 21.91 5.62
C ARG A 302 -10.15 20.78 4.58
N ASN A 303 -10.21 19.53 5.06
CA ASN A 303 -10.09 18.31 4.26
C ASN A 303 -11.46 17.92 3.68
N LYS A 304 -11.95 18.75 2.78
CA LYS A 304 -13.23 18.57 2.08
C LYS A 304 -13.20 19.30 0.75
N ASN A 305 -14.04 18.87 -0.16
CA ASN A 305 -14.23 19.59 -1.41
C ASN A 305 -15.19 20.79 -1.25
N ALA A 306 -15.40 21.50 -2.35
CA ALA A 306 -16.25 22.69 -2.40
C ALA A 306 -17.72 22.46 -1.98
N TYR A 307 -18.23 21.23 -2.08
CA TYR A 307 -19.59 20.86 -1.67
C TYR A 307 -19.67 20.40 -0.20
N GLY A 308 -18.53 20.40 0.49
CA GLY A 308 -18.42 19.99 1.89
C GLY A 308 -18.39 18.48 2.10
N LEU A 309 -18.29 17.68 1.04
CA LEU A 309 -18.08 16.24 1.15
C LEU A 309 -16.63 15.96 1.53
N MET A 310 -16.41 14.89 2.30
CA MET A 310 -15.08 14.46 2.73
C MET A 310 -14.29 13.84 1.57
N ARG A 311 -13.87 14.71 0.66
CA ARG A 311 -13.04 14.45 -0.50
C ARG A 311 -11.85 15.42 -0.47
N CYS A 312 -10.84 15.16 -1.29
CA CYS A 312 -9.75 16.11 -1.46
C CYS A 312 -10.28 17.48 -1.93
N PRO A 313 -9.59 18.60 -1.60
CA PRO A 313 -10.07 19.95 -1.93
C PRO A 313 -10.26 20.23 -3.42
N TRP A 314 -9.59 19.47 -4.29
CA TRP A 314 -9.68 19.62 -5.74
C TRP A 314 -10.72 18.71 -6.41
N ASN A 315 -11.17 17.64 -5.76
CA ASN A 315 -12.22 16.81 -6.34
C ASN A 315 -13.59 17.49 -6.21
N VAL A 316 -14.06 18.09 -7.30
CA VAL A 316 -15.37 18.78 -7.38
C VAL A 316 -16.56 17.85 -7.60
N ASN A 317 -16.45 16.58 -7.20
CA ASN A 317 -17.54 15.63 -7.19
C ASN A 317 -18.56 15.96 -6.08
N LYS A 318 -19.78 16.33 -6.47
CA LYS A 318 -20.89 16.61 -5.54
C LYS A 318 -21.78 15.40 -5.20
N THR A 319 -21.52 14.24 -5.79
CA THR A 319 -22.33 13.04 -5.58
C THR A 319 -22.15 12.52 -4.15
N PRO A 320 -23.21 12.37 -3.33
CA PRO A 320 -23.09 11.99 -1.92
C PRO A 320 -22.92 10.47 -1.71
N PHE A 321 -22.50 9.75 -2.76
CA PHE A 321 -22.27 8.31 -2.75
C PHE A 321 -20.93 8.01 -3.41
N LEU A 322 -20.39 6.83 -3.11
CA LEU A 322 -19.20 6.28 -3.74
C LEU A 322 -19.37 6.23 -5.26
N THR A 323 -18.37 6.72 -5.98
CA THR A 323 -18.36 6.82 -7.44
C THR A 323 -17.15 6.15 -8.05
N ARG A 324 -17.35 5.47 -9.19
CA ARG A 324 -16.34 4.78 -9.98
C ARG A 324 -16.58 4.97 -11.47
N TRP A 325 -15.48 5.02 -12.23
CA TRP A 325 -15.53 5.11 -13.68
C TRP A 325 -14.28 4.47 -14.30
N ASP A 326 -14.49 3.64 -15.30
CA ASP A 326 -13.45 2.89 -16.03
C ASP A 326 -12.75 3.73 -17.12
N ARG A 327 -13.08 5.03 -17.19
CA ARG A 327 -12.51 5.95 -18.17
C ARG A 327 -11.93 7.16 -17.48
N ALA A 328 -10.90 7.70 -18.09
CA ALA A 328 -10.39 9.00 -17.75
C ALA A 328 -10.18 9.80 -19.05
N TYR A 329 -10.51 11.09 -19.03
CA TYR A 329 -10.54 11.95 -20.22
C TYR A 329 -11.35 11.36 -21.40
N GLY A 330 -12.37 10.54 -21.11
CA GLY A 330 -13.24 9.91 -22.13
C GLY A 330 -12.70 8.58 -22.69
N PHE A 331 -11.44 8.26 -22.44
CA PHE A 331 -10.79 7.05 -22.93
C PHE A 331 -10.91 5.91 -21.93
N LEU A 332 -11.27 4.73 -22.43
CA LEU A 332 -11.12 3.49 -21.67
C LEU A 332 -9.64 3.38 -21.26
N GLN A 333 -9.39 3.08 -20.00
CA GLN A 333 -8.02 2.85 -19.55
C GLN A 333 -7.55 1.46 -20.03
N ASP A 334 -7.33 1.32 -21.34
CA ASP A 334 -6.92 0.09 -22.05
C ASP A 334 -5.40 -0.15 -21.91
N THR A 335 -4.63 0.93 -21.96
CA THR A 335 -3.18 0.88 -22.18
C THR A 335 -2.33 1.12 -20.93
N ALA A 336 -2.96 1.37 -19.78
CA ALA A 336 -2.36 1.38 -18.44
C ALA A 336 -2.88 0.19 -17.63
N ALA A 337 -2.78 -0.97 -18.25
CA ALA A 337 -3.04 -2.29 -17.70
C ALA A 337 -2.78 -2.38 -16.18
N LEU A 338 -3.58 -3.21 -15.51
CA LEU A 338 -3.16 -3.79 -14.23
C LEU A 338 -1.69 -4.19 -14.32
N VAL A 339 -0.93 -3.93 -13.27
CA VAL A 339 0.50 -4.22 -13.22
C VAL A 339 0.75 -5.66 -13.64
N ASP A 340 1.56 -5.84 -14.68
CA ASP A 340 1.86 -7.16 -15.20
C ASP A 340 3.11 -7.78 -14.60
N CYS A 341 3.31 -9.05 -14.95
CA CYS A 341 4.45 -9.81 -14.48
C CYS A 341 5.79 -9.25 -14.97
N ALA A 342 5.82 -8.66 -16.18
CA ALA A 342 7.03 -8.04 -16.71
C ALA A 342 7.39 -6.77 -15.94
N ALA A 343 6.42 -5.88 -15.71
CA ALA A 343 6.58 -4.69 -14.89
C ALA A 343 6.97 -5.05 -13.46
N LEU A 344 6.32 -6.05 -12.86
CA LEU A 344 6.66 -6.51 -11.52
C LEU A 344 8.10 -7.05 -11.47
N ALA A 345 8.47 -7.90 -12.43
CA ALA A 345 9.82 -8.48 -12.53
C ALA A 345 10.89 -7.42 -12.83
N GLN A 346 10.67 -6.51 -13.77
CA GLN A 346 11.61 -5.43 -14.14
C GLN A 346 11.87 -4.49 -12.95
N ASN A 347 10.82 -4.10 -12.24
CA ASN A 347 10.96 -3.29 -11.02
C ASN A 347 11.63 -4.06 -9.87
N LEU A 348 11.65 -5.40 -9.95
CA LEU A 348 12.38 -6.31 -9.08
C LEU A 348 13.74 -6.76 -9.63
N ALA A 349 14.16 -6.36 -10.84
CA ALA A 349 15.40 -6.79 -11.52
C ALA A 349 16.48 -5.70 -11.58
N ALA A 350 16.12 -4.45 -11.30
CA ALA A 350 16.99 -3.30 -11.52
C ALA A 350 18.25 -3.37 -10.65
N SER A 351 19.42 -3.34 -11.29
CA SER A 351 20.75 -3.58 -10.72
C SER A 351 21.22 -2.60 -9.63
N ASN A 352 20.42 -1.59 -9.27
CA ASN A 352 20.66 -0.63 -8.19
C ASN A 352 19.44 -0.57 -7.24
N TYR A 353 19.25 -1.61 -6.43
CA TYR A 353 18.16 -1.64 -5.45
C TYR A 353 18.46 -0.74 -4.26
N THR A 354 18.05 0.53 -4.32
CA THR A 354 17.95 1.36 -3.12
C THR A 354 16.53 1.33 -2.60
N PHE A 355 16.36 1.46 -1.28
CA PHE A 355 15.05 1.62 -0.67
C PHE A 355 14.24 2.74 -1.34
N SER A 356 14.88 3.87 -1.63
CA SER A 356 14.21 5.01 -2.26
C SER A 356 13.67 4.72 -3.66
N SER A 357 14.45 4.06 -4.52
CA SER A 357 14.02 3.76 -5.88
C SER A 357 12.87 2.75 -5.89
N LEU A 358 12.89 1.77 -4.98
CA LEU A 358 11.80 0.82 -4.82
C LEU A 358 10.52 1.49 -4.31
N MET A 359 10.59 2.36 -3.30
CA MET A 359 9.41 3.06 -2.77
C MET A 359 8.70 3.89 -3.84
N GLN A 360 9.47 4.53 -4.71
CA GLN A 360 8.91 5.30 -5.82
C GLN A 360 8.23 4.39 -6.85
N ARG A 361 8.86 3.28 -7.24
CA ARG A 361 8.28 2.32 -8.19
C ARG A 361 6.99 1.69 -7.63
N LEU A 362 6.98 1.38 -6.33
CA LEU A 362 5.80 0.88 -5.62
C LEU A 362 4.67 1.91 -5.54
N GLY A 363 4.97 3.19 -5.28
CA GLY A 363 3.96 4.25 -5.20
C GLY A 363 3.46 4.75 -6.56
N GLY A 364 4.27 4.64 -7.60
CA GLY A 364 3.95 5.02 -8.97
C GLY A 364 3.42 3.84 -9.79
N THR A 365 4.27 3.30 -10.66
CA THR A 365 3.93 2.33 -11.70
C THR A 365 3.22 1.07 -11.19
N LEU A 366 3.56 0.58 -9.99
CA LEU A 366 3.01 -0.68 -9.47
C LEU A 366 1.67 -0.50 -8.73
N HIS A 367 1.08 0.70 -8.74
CA HIS A 367 -0.03 1.02 -7.86
C HIS A 367 -0.95 2.13 -8.38
N GLY A 368 -0.38 3.26 -8.79
CA GLY A 368 -1.11 4.47 -9.16
C GLY A 368 -2.07 4.26 -10.34
N THR A 369 -1.79 3.31 -11.23
CA THR A 369 -2.69 2.97 -12.35
C THR A 369 -4.02 2.41 -11.87
N LEU A 370 -4.06 1.68 -10.75
CA LEU A 370 -5.30 1.12 -10.19
C LEU A 370 -6.28 2.21 -9.78
N HIS A 371 -5.77 3.27 -9.13
CA HIS A 371 -6.58 4.42 -8.74
C HIS A 371 -7.30 5.03 -9.94
N VAL A 372 -6.59 5.16 -11.06
CA VAL A 372 -7.11 5.76 -12.29
C VAL A 372 -8.09 4.84 -12.99
N ASN A 373 -7.76 3.55 -13.07
CA ASN A 373 -8.60 2.53 -13.70
C ASN A 373 -9.93 2.35 -12.97
N ILE A 374 -9.95 2.47 -11.64
CA ILE A 374 -11.16 2.29 -10.83
C ILE A 374 -11.95 3.59 -10.67
N GLY A 375 -11.25 4.70 -10.42
CA GLY A 375 -11.89 5.98 -10.11
C GLY A 375 -12.30 6.77 -11.35
N GLY A 376 -11.41 6.85 -12.33
CA GLY A 376 -11.65 7.58 -13.57
C GLY A 376 -11.96 9.07 -13.40
N THR A 377 -12.22 9.72 -14.54
CA THR A 377 -12.64 11.13 -14.61
C THR A 377 -13.76 11.35 -15.61
N TRP A 378 -14.65 12.29 -15.31
CA TRP A 378 -15.76 12.67 -16.19
C TRP A 378 -16.08 14.17 -16.09
N ASN A 379 -17.08 14.60 -16.86
CA ASN A 379 -17.40 16.02 -17.07
C ASN A 379 -16.21 16.82 -17.62
N ILE A 380 -15.23 16.23 -18.28
CA ILE A 380 -14.10 16.99 -18.83
C ILE A 380 -14.56 17.84 -20.02
N ARG A 381 -13.94 19.02 -20.23
CA ARG A 381 -14.26 19.84 -21.40
C ARG A 381 -13.89 19.10 -22.68
N GLN A 382 -14.77 19.17 -23.68
CA GLN A 382 -14.59 18.43 -24.93
C GLN A 382 -13.26 18.77 -25.61
N GLU A 383 -12.83 20.03 -25.58
CA GLU A 383 -11.55 20.45 -26.17
C GLU A 383 -10.33 19.75 -25.54
N LEU A 384 -10.40 19.39 -24.25
CA LEU A 384 -9.35 18.66 -23.55
C LEU A 384 -9.40 17.16 -23.87
N ILE A 385 -10.59 16.62 -24.11
CA ILE A 385 -10.78 15.25 -24.59
C ILE A 385 -10.19 15.11 -26.00
N ASP A 386 -10.52 16.05 -26.90
CA ASP A 386 -10.01 16.08 -28.27
C ASP A 386 -8.49 16.29 -28.29
N PHE A 387 -7.96 17.10 -27.37
CA PHE A 387 -6.53 17.29 -27.20
C PHE A 387 -5.82 16.03 -26.68
N GLN A 388 -6.42 15.33 -25.72
CA GLN A 388 -5.89 14.06 -25.22
C GLN A 388 -5.79 13.03 -26.35
N ASP A 389 -6.78 12.94 -27.25
CA ASP A 389 -6.70 12.07 -28.44
C ASP A 389 -5.45 12.39 -29.28
N THR A 390 -5.19 13.70 -29.47
CA THR A 390 -4.01 14.18 -30.19
C THR A 390 -2.70 13.83 -29.46
N LEU A 391 -2.66 13.94 -28.12
CA LEU A 391 -1.48 13.56 -27.33
C LEU A 391 -1.21 12.05 -27.39
N MET A 392 -2.25 11.23 -27.34
CA MET A 392 -2.16 9.78 -27.50
C MET A 392 -1.48 9.44 -28.83
N GLU A 393 -1.87 10.10 -29.92
CA GLU A 393 -1.24 9.90 -31.25
C GLU A 393 0.20 10.42 -31.32
N LEU A 394 0.49 11.59 -30.74
CA LEU A 394 1.78 12.27 -30.89
C LEU A 394 2.92 11.61 -30.11
N ILE A 395 2.64 11.14 -28.89
CA ILE A 395 3.68 10.71 -27.95
C ILE A 395 3.36 9.38 -27.27
N ASN A 396 2.38 8.62 -27.79
CA ASN A 396 1.89 7.38 -27.18
C ASN A 396 1.53 7.60 -25.70
N TYR A 397 0.96 8.77 -25.38
CA TYR A 397 0.73 9.21 -24.00
C TYR A 397 -0.54 8.60 -23.42
N THR A 398 -0.45 7.33 -23.08
CA THR A 398 -1.51 6.53 -22.46
C THR A 398 -1.70 6.85 -20.98
N TYR A 399 -0.91 7.75 -20.40
CA TYR A 399 -0.72 7.88 -18.96
C TYR A 399 -1.42 9.08 -18.34
N ILE A 400 -2.75 9.07 -18.40
CA ILE A 400 -3.60 9.96 -17.60
C ILE A 400 -3.28 9.84 -16.09
N SER A 401 -2.76 8.70 -15.66
CA SER A 401 -2.31 8.45 -14.28
C SER A 401 -1.29 9.47 -13.74
N ASN A 402 -0.54 10.13 -14.62
CA ASN A 402 0.46 11.12 -14.23
C ASN A 402 -0.11 12.53 -14.01
N ASP A 403 -1.35 12.78 -14.43
CA ASP A 403 -2.00 14.10 -14.29
C ASP A 403 -2.43 14.37 -12.85
N GLY A 404 -2.91 13.35 -12.11
CA GLY A 404 -3.33 13.48 -10.70
C GLY A 404 -2.21 14.01 -9.78
N PRO A 405 -1.03 13.38 -9.75
CA PRO A 405 0.11 13.89 -8.99
C PRO A 405 0.55 15.32 -9.39
N ALA A 406 0.48 15.64 -10.68
CA ALA A 406 0.79 16.99 -11.18
C ALA A 406 -0.25 18.02 -10.74
N HIS A 407 -1.54 17.70 -10.87
CA HIS A 407 -2.66 18.54 -10.45
C HIS A 407 -2.52 18.96 -8.98
N LYS A 408 -2.30 17.96 -8.11
CA LYS A 408 -2.06 18.12 -6.68
C LYS A 408 -0.86 19.03 -6.39
N ARG A 409 0.25 18.87 -7.12
CA ARG A 409 1.43 19.73 -6.98
C ARG A 409 1.12 21.18 -7.36
N LEU A 410 0.44 21.40 -8.50
CA LEU A 410 0.05 22.73 -8.94
C LEU A 410 -0.88 23.42 -7.93
N TRP A 411 -1.81 22.68 -7.33
CA TRP A 411 -2.67 23.21 -6.27
C TRP A 411 -1.87 23.67 -5.03
N ARG A 412 -0.95 22.83 -4.54
CA ARG A 412 -0.10 23.14 -3.38
C ARG A 412 0.86 24.30 -3.57
N TRP A 413 1.37 24.47 -4.78
CA TRP A 413 2.29 25.57 -5.10
C TRP A 413 1.54 26.85 -5.43
N GLY A 414 0.21 26.78 -5.48
CA GLY A 414 -0.68 27.87 -5.73
C GLY A 414 -0.92 28.23 -7.19
N TYR A 415 -0.40 27.40 -8.10
CA TYR A 415 -0.67 27.52 -9.53
C TYR A 415 -2.12 27.21 -9.86
N ASN A 416 -2.70 26.19 -9.23
CA ASN A 416 -4.11 25.85 -9.37
C ASN A 416 -4.91 26.33 -8.16
N ARG A 417 -6.10 26.86 -8.39
CA ARG A 417 -7.02 27.39 -7.36
C ARG A 417 -8.36 26.70 -7.48
N CYS A 418 -8.74 25.97 -6.44
CA CYS A 418 -10.02 25.27 -6.38
C CYS A 418 -11.04 26.06 -5.55
N PRO A 419 -12.34 26.04 -5.91
CA PRO A 419 -13.39 26.68 -5.13
C PRO A 419 -13.42 26.10 -3.71
N MET A 420 -13.60 26.96 -2.72
CA MET A 420 -13.77 26.52 -1.33
C MET A 420 -15.23 26.19 -0.98
N TYR A 421 -16.16 26.73 -1.76
CA TYR A 421 -17.59 26.56 -1.58
C TYR A 421 -18.28 26.59 -2.94
N CYS A 422 -19.18 25.64 -3.14
CA CYS A 422 -20.15 25.63 -4.22
C CYS A 422 -21.51 25.25 -3.63
N ALA A 423 -22.56 25.93 -4.07
CA ALA A 423 -23.92 25.55 -3.70
C ALA A 423 -24.33 24.27 -4.44
N ASP A 424 -25.24 23.48 -3.85
CA ASP A 424 -25.62 22.16 -4.38
C ASP A 424 -26.22 22.23 -5.81
N ASP A 425 -26.84 23.36 -6.16
CA ASP A 425 -27.44 23.67 -7.46
C ASP A 425 -26.45 24.16 -8.52
N VAL A 426 -25.22 24.52 -8.13
CA VAL A 426 -24.16 24.92 -9.07
C VAL A 426 -23.74 23.69 -9.89
N PRO A 427 -23.70 23.80 -11.24
CA PRO A 427 -23.18 22.73 -12.09
C PRO A 427 -21.69 22.44 -11.82
N ASN A 428 -21.27 21.18 -11.96
CA ASN A 428 -19.85 20.80 -11.85
C ASN A 428 -18.98 21.50 -12.92
N THR A 429 -19.56 22.04 -13.99
CA THR A 429 -18.85 22.85 -15.01
C THR A 429 -18.46 24.24 -14.50
N GLU A 430 -19.21 24.78 -13.54
CA GLU A 430 -18.95 26.09 -12.94
C GLU A 430 -18.11 26.00 -11.67
N CYS A 431 -18.28 24.93 -10.90
CA CYS A 431 -17.48 24.62 -9.71
C CYS A 431 -16.22 23.84 -10.07
N ARG A 432 -15.15 24.52 -10.48
CA ARG A 432 -13.89 23.88 -10.93
C ARG A 432 -12.64 24.60 -10.46
N CYS A 433 -11.57 23.82 -10.33
CA CYS A 433 -10.23 24.37 -10.21
C CYS A 433 -9.84 25.12 -11.49
N ARG A 434 -9.09 26.21 -11.34
CA ARG A 434 -8.60 27.04 -12.45
C ARG A 434 -7.20 27.53 -12.14
N LEU A 435 -6.44 27.78 -13.20
CA LEU A 435 -5.15 28.45 -13.11
C LEU A 435 -5.31 29.79 -12.37
N ASN A 436 -4.40 30.07 -11.43
CA ASN A 436 -4.42 31.32 -10.68
C ASN A 436 -4.10 32.50 -11.63
N PRO A 437 -5.05 33.43 -11.86
CA PRO A 437 -4.87 34.49 -12.86
C PRO A 437 -3.85 35.54 -12.44
N ALA A 438 -3.37 35.53 -11.19
CA ALA A 438 -2.30 36.43 -10.73
C ALA A 438 -0.91 36.00 -11.19
N ILE A 439 -0.77 34.85 -11.85
CA ILE A 439 0.53 34.32 -12.27
C ILE A 439 0.98 34.98 -13.57
N ASN A 440 2.17 35.54 -13.53
CA ASN A 440 2.85 36.08 -14.70
C ASN A 440 3.95 35.12 -15.18
N LYS A 441 3.55 33.91 -15.60
CA LYS A 441 4.41 32.87 -16.18
C LYS A 441 3.67 32.21 -17.34
N THR A 442 4.41 31.78 -18.34
CA THR A 442 3.90 30.92 -19.42
C THR A 442 3.61 29.51 -18.90
N SER A 443 2.77 28.77 -19.62
CA SER A 443 2.44 27.40 -19.26
C SER A 443 3.66 26.48 -19.24
N PHE A 444 4.59 26.67 -20.18
CA PHE A 444 5.87 25.95 -20.19
C PHE A 444 6.69 26.22 -18.93
N GLU A 445 6.84 27.49 -18.52
CA GLU A 445 7.58 27.84 -17.30
C GLU A 445 6.96 27.20 -16.06
N ILE A 446 5.63 27.21 -15.93
CA ILE A 446 4.92 26.57 -14.82
C ILE A 446 5.19 25.06 -14.80
N LEU A 447 4.99 24.38 -15.93
CA LEU A 447 5.18 22.93 -16.04
C LEU A 447 6.66 22.53 -15.84
N ASN A 448 7.60 23.34 -16.30
CA ASN A 448 9.03 23.11 -16.12
C ASN A 448 9.47 23.33 -14.66
N ASP A 449 9.08 24.45 -14.05
CA ASP A 449 9.46 24.82 -12.68
C ASP A 449 8.91 23.83 -11.66
N THR A 450 7.71 23.31 -11.91
CA THR A 450 7.06 22.30 -11.06
C THR A 450 7.61 20.90 -11.30
N GLY A 451 8.54 20.72 -12.24
CA GLY A 451 9.06 19.41 -12.65
C GLY A 451 8.00 18.52 -13.29
N THR A 452 6.88 19.06 -13.73
CA THR A 452 5.78 18.31 -14.35
C THR A 452 6.19 17.76 -15.72
N ILE A 453 6.99 18.51 -16.49
CA ILE A 453 7.53 18.01 -17.77
C ILE A 453 8.44 16.81 -17.50
N ARG A 454 9.43 16.93 -16.62
CA ARG A 454 10.40 15.84 -16.36
C ARG A 454 9.77 14.64 -15.64
N GLY A 455 8.82 14.93 -14.75
CA GLY A 455 7.98 13.93 -14.12
C GLY A 455 6.99 13.43 -15.16
N SER A 456 5.75 13.90 -15.08
CA SER A 456 4.59 13.39 -15.81
C SER A 456 4.68 13.29 -17.34
N TYR A 457 5.58 14.02 -18.01
CA TYR A 457 5.68 14.09 -19.48
C TYR A 457 7.14 13.99 -19.98
N PRO A 458 7.89 12.94 -19.60
CA PRO A 458 9.33 12.92 -19.82
C PRO A 458 9.69 12.86 -21.31
N SER A 459 8.84 12.27 -22.16
CA SER A 459 8.96 12.27 -23.62
C SER A 459 8.86 13.67 -24.25
N LEU A 460 8.30 14.64 -23.52
CA LEU A 460 8.22 16.04 -23.92
C LEU A 460 9.40 16.87 -23.38
N ALA A 461 10.31 16.29 -22.60
CA ALA A 461 11.49 16.97 -22.13
C ALA A 461 12.38 17.41 -23.31
N GLY A 462 12.51 18.73 -23.52
CA GLY A 462 13.25 19.30 -24.64
C GLY A 462 12.45 19.39 -25.95
N ALA A 463 11.17 19.00 -25.97
CA ALA A 463 10.31 19.17 -27.13
C ALA A 463 10.03 20.66 -27.40
N ASN A 464 10.12 21.07 -28.67
CA ASN A 464 9.79 22.42 -29.10
C ASN A 464 8.31 22.51 -29.52
N LEU A 465 7.41 22.52 -28.53
CA LEU A 465 5.96 22.61 -28.76
C LEU A 465 5.48 24.07 -28.83
N SER A 466 4.35 24.29 -29.51
CA SER A 466 3.71 25.61 -29.57
C SER A 466 3.22 26.07 -28.19
N THR A 467 3.12 27.38 -27.96
CA THR A 467 2.52 27.94 -26.73
C THR A 467 1.13 27.37 -26.47
N LYS A 468 0.29 27.27 -27.51
CA LYS A 468 -1.05 26.68 -27.40
C LYS A 468 -1.03 25.23 -26.90
N THR A 469 -0.05 24.44 -27.33
CA THR A 469 0.10 23.05 -26.87
C THR A 469 0.45 22.99 -25.39
N TRP A 470 1.38 23.84 -24.94
CA TRP A 470 1.70 23.93 -23.51
C TRP A 470 0.54 24.44 -22.67
N ASP A 471 -0.27 25.38 -23.19
CA ASP A 471 -1.47 25.88 -22.54
C ASP A 471 -2.50 24.75 -22.35
N LEU A 472 -2.73 23.93 -23.38
CA LEU A 472 -3.64 22.78 -23.29
C LEU A 472 -3.16 21.71 -22.32
N ILE A 473 -1.84 21.43 -22.26
CA ILE A 473 -1.27 20.50 -21.26
C ILE A 473 -1.51 21.04 -19.84
N LEU A 474 -1.18 22.30 -19.58
CA LEU A 474 -1.37 22.90 -18.25
C LEU A 474 -2.86 22.94 -17.87
N GLU A 475 -3.72 23.26 -18.82
CA GLU A 475 -5.15 23.34 -18.64
C GLU A 475 -5.78 21.96 -18.37
N GLN A 476 -5.35 20.93 -19.08
CA GLN A 476 -5.71 19.53 -18.83
C GLN A 476 -5.37 19.09 -17.40
N ILE A 477 -4.18 19.46 -16.91
CA ILE A 477 -3.76 19.15 -15.54
C ILE A 477 -4.56 19.97 -14.54
N CYS A 478 -4.85 21.25 -14.79
CA CYS A 478 -5.58 22.10 -13.85
C CYS A 478 -7.09 21.77 -13.75
N ASP A 479 -7.69 21.28 -14.84
CA ASP A 479 -9.11 20.92 -14.95
C ASP A 479 -9.28 19.41 -15.26
N GLN A 480 -9.22 18.58 -14.22
CA GLN A 480 -9.46 17.15 -14.32
C GLN A 480 -10.96 16.79 -14.32
N GLY A 481 -11.84 17.78 -14.41
CA GLY A 481 -13.29 17.60 -14.30
C GLY A 481 -13.71 17.05 -12.93
N THR A 482 -14.44 15.94 -12.94
CA THR A 482 -14.90 15.23 -11.74
C THR A 482 -14.13 13.93 -11.59
N GLU A 483 -13.61 13.65 -10.40
CA GLU A 483 -12.84 12.44 -10.09
C GLU A 483 -13.72 11.43 -9.33
N GLY A 484 -13.59 10.15 -9.68
CA GLY A 484 -14.10 9.06 -8.85
C GLY A 484 -13.36 8.99 -7.52
N ASP A 485 -13.99 8.35 -6.55
CA ASP A 485 -13.46 8.35 -5.18
C ASP A 485 -12.14 7.60 -5.09
N SER A 486 -11.99 6.53 -5.88
CA SER A 486 -10.77 5.72 -5.94
C SER A 486 -9.61 6.39 -6.65
N LEU A 487 -9.80 7.48 -7.41
CA LEU A 487 -8.71 8.14 -8.16
C LEU A 487 -7.80 8.99 -7.27
N SER A 488 -8.35 9.56 -6.20
CA SER A 488 -7.70 10.66 -5.47
C SER A 488 -7.38 10.28 -4.02
N ASP A 489 -6.98 11.28 -3.25
CA ASP A 489 -6.63 11.17 -1.84
C ASP A 489 -7.79 10.74 -0.91
N GLN A 490 -9.02 10.63 -1.40
CA GLN A 490 -10.16 10.05 -0.68
C GLN A 490 -10.43 8.58 -1.01
N SER A 491 -9.49 7.90 -1.68
CA SER A 491 -9.63 6.53 -2.17
C SER A 491 -10.00 5.49 -1.12
N THR A 492 -9.75 5.76 0.16
CA THR A 492 -10.23 4.95 1.29
C THR A 492 -11.75 4.84 1.35
N TRP A 493 -12.53 5.74 0.74
CA TRP A 493 -13.97 5.55 0.58
C TRP A 493 -14.33 4.32 -0.25
N ASP A 494 -13.44 3.87 -1.15
CA ASP A 494 -13.64 2.65 -1.90
C ASP A 494 -13.20 1.45 -1.06
N PRO A 495 -14.09 0.49 -0.72
CA PRO A 495 -13.73 -0.73 0.00
C PRO A 495 -12.64 -1.57 -0.65
N LEU A 496 -12.40 -1.44 -1.96
CA LEU A 496 -11.34 -2.13 -2.67
C LEU A 496 -9.95 -1.63 -2.24
N PHE A 497 -9.83 -0.39 -1.73
CA PHE A 497 -8.59 0.23 -1.21
C PHE A 497 -7.82 -0.73 -0.31
N TRP A 498 -8.53 -1.38 0.63
CA TRP A 498 -7.94 -2.24 1.64
C TRP A 498 -7.26 -3.48 1.07
N SER A 499 -7.70 -3.94 -0.11
CA SER A 499 -7.19 -5.16 -0.74
C SER A 499 -6.14 -4.90 -1.82
N PHE A 500 -6.14 -3.75 -2.51
CA PHE A 500 -5.20 -3.48 -3.62
C PHE A 500 -3.89 -2.79 -3.22
N HIS A 501 -3.76 -2.31 -1.98
CA HIS A 501 -2.53 -1.70 -1.45
C HIS A 501 -1.57 -2.70 -0.77
N GLN A 502 -2.03 -3.93 -0.55
CA GLN A 502 -1.23 -4.98 0.10
C GLN A 502 -0.19 -5.64 -0.83
N PRO A 503 -0.44 -5.82 -2.15
CA PRO A 503 0.56 -6.35 -3.05
C PRO A 503 1.89 -5.57 -3.03
N GLN A 504 1.87 -4.25 -2.82
CA GLN A 504 3.08 -3.43 -2.72
C GLN A 504 3.92 -3.80 -1.50
N GLU A 505 3.26 -4.07 -0.36
CA GLU A 505 3.92 -4.56 0.84
C GLU A 505 4.47 -5.98 0.65
N ARG A 506 3.71 -6.85 -0.03
CA ARG A 506 4.13 -8.21 -0.37
C ARG A 506 5.41 -8.21 -1.22
N VAL A 507 5.53 -7.29 -2.18
CA VAL A 507 6.76 -7.08 -2.97
C VAL A 507 7.93 -6.66 -2.09
N MET A 508 7.73 -5.70 -1.18
CA MET A 508 8.78 -5.31 -0.23
C MET A 508 9.21 -6.47 0.67
N GLN A 509 8.26 -7.29 1.13
CA GLN A 509 8.56 -8.48 1.92
C GLN A 509 9.38 -9.49 1.12
N LEU A 510 9.05 -9.69 -0.17
CA LEU A 510 9.81 -10.56 -1.07
C LEU A 510 11.24 -10.08 -1.29
N VAL A 511 11.45 -8.78 -1.54
CA VAL A 511 12.80 -8.18 -1.68
C VAL A 511 13.64 -8.43 -0.43
N ARG A 512 13.08 -8.17 0.75
CA ARG A 512 13.78 -8.37 2.04
C ARG A 512 14.07 -9.83 2.34
N TYR A 513 13.19 -10.73 1.88
CA TYR A 513 13.44 -12.16 1.95
C TYR A 513 14.63 -12.55 1.08
N TYR A 514 14.63 -12.15 -0.20
CA TYR A 514 15.73 -12.47 -1.12
C TYR A 514 17.07 -11.88 -0.72
N ASP A 515 17.08 -10.67 -0.18
CA ASP A 515 18.29 -10.05 0.39
C ASP A 515 18.85 -10.90 1.55
N ALA A 516 17.98 -11.32 2.48
CA ALA A 516 18.40 -12.09 3.65
C ALA A 516 18.92 -13.49 3.33
N ILE A 517 18.48 -14.10 2.22
CA ILE A 517 19.01 -15.39 1.75
C ILE A 517 20.16 -15.23 0.73
N GLY A 518 20.61 -14.00 0.47
CA GLY A 518 21.74 -13.70 -0.40
C GLY A 518 21.47 -13.90 -1.89
N VAL A 519 20.20 -13.84 -2.30
CA VAL A 519 19.80 -13.93 -3.71
C VAL A 519 19.93 -12.58 -4.42
N ILE A 520 19.61 -11.49 -3.72
CA ILE A 520 19.85 -10.11 -4.19
C ILE A 520 20.68 -9.35 -3.15
N ASN A 521 21.19 -8.18 -3.52
CA ASN A 521 21.81 -7.24 -2.60
C ASN A 521 20.96 -5.96 -2.55
N PHE A 522 20.20 -5.77 -1.47
CA PHE A 522 19.29 -4.66 -1.31
C PHE A 522 19.89 -3.57 -0.40
N ASP A 523 20.11 -2.38 -0.94
CA ASP A 523 20.46 -1.21 -0.13
C ASP A 523 19.21 -0.70 0.60
N SER A 524 19.01 -1.25 1.80
CA SER A 524 17.94 -0.89 2.72
C SER A 524 18.18 0.43 3.47
N THR A 525 19.22 1.20 3.11
CA THR A 525 19.46 2.51 3.71
C THR A 525 18.27 3.43 3.48
N TRP A 526 17.66 3.90 4.57
CA TRP A 526 16.55 4.86 4.47
C TRP A 526 17.05 6.13 3.79
N GLY A 527 16.47 6.45 2.65
CA GLY A 527 16.90 7.56 1.82
C GLY A 527 15.76 8.07 0.97
N TYR A 528 15.87 9.34 0.61
CA TYR A 528 14.94 10.01 -0.27
C TYR A 528 15.69 10.52 -1.48
N ASP A 529 15.41 9.94 -2.64
CA ASP A 529 15.92 10.39 -3.92
C ASP A 529 15.10 11.60 -4.38
N LYS A 530 15.70 12.79 -4.21
CA LYS A 530 15.14 14.09 -4.62
C LYS A 530 15.14 14.31 -6.14
N GLU A 531 15.85 13.48 -6.90
CA GLU A 531 15.97 13.63 -8.35
C GLU A 531 14.87 12.86 -9.10
N SER A 532 14.40 11.76 -8.54
CA SER A 532 13.39 10.91 -9.18
C SER A 532 11.95 11.36 -8.88
N TYR A 533 11.05 11.21 -9.86
CA TYR A 533 9.60 11.47 -9.86
C TYR A 533 8.91 11.88 -8.53
N GLY A 534 8.25 13.04 -8.54
CA GLY A 534 7.38 13.51 -7.45
C GLY A 534 8.11 14.06 -6.23
N SER A 535 9.40 13.75 -6.05
CA SER A 535 10.14 14.09 -4.84
C SER A 535 10.57 15.56 -4.73
N ARG A 536 10.53 16.29 -5.86
CA ARG A 536 10.53 17.76 -5.89
C ARG A 536 9.21 18.37 -5.45
N ALA A 537 8.27 17.63 -4.86
CA ALA A 537 7.01 18.20 -4.37
C ALA A 537 7.23 19.41 -3.46
N GLY A 538 8.40 19.50 -2.81
CA GLY A 538 8.77 20.59 -1.94
C GLY A 538 7.79 20.73 -0.78
N VAL A 539 8.09 21.67 0.11
CA VAL A 539 7.15 22.06 1.18
C VAL A 539 6.67 23.46 0.87
N SER A 540 5.36 23.61 0.73
CA SER A 540 4.73 24.91 0.47
C SER A 540 4.39 25.58 1.80
N ASP A 541 5.03 26.70 2.10
CA ASP A 541 4.75 27.53 3.27
C ASP A 541 3.64 28.55 2.93
N TRP A 542 2.46 28.27 3.48
CA TRP A 542 1.26 29.09 3.36
C TRP A 542 1.04 30.04 4.54
N SER A 543 1.96 30.10 5.51
CA SER A 543 1.77 30.86 6.76
C SER A 543 1.55 32.36 6.56
N ASN A 544 2.09 32.92 5.48
CA ASN A 544 1.96 34.34 5.11
C ASN A 544 0.95 34.60 3.98
N VAL A 545 0.20 33.57 3.56
CA VAL A 545 -0.80 33.69 2.51
C VAL A 545 -2.18 33.78 3.15
N LYS A 546 -2.95 34.81 2.78
CA LYS A 546 -4.34 34.92 3.20
C LYS A 546 -5.17 33.82 2.52
N TRP A 547 -5.83 33.00 3.30
CA TRP A 547 -6.69 31.94 2.75
C TRP A 547 -7.77 32.49 1.82
N GLY A 548 -7.89 31.90 0.63
CA GLY A 548 -8.78 32.36 -0.44
C GLY A 548 -8.26 33.55 -1.27
N SER A 549 -7.06 34.07 -0.98
CA SER A 549 -6.41 35.05 -1.86
C SER A 549 -5.75 34.39 -3.08
N LEU A 550 -5.31 35.22 -4.02
CA LEU A 550 -4.52 34.80 -5.18
C LEU A 550 -3.01 34.84 -4.90
N ASP A 551 -2.60 35.13 -3.66
CA ASP A 551 -1.18 35.18 -3.29
C ASP A 551 -0.55 33.78 -3.40
N MET A 552 0.75 33.74 -3.66
CA MET A 552 1.51 32.51 -3.83
C MET A 552 2.22 32.12 -2.52
N PRO A 553 2.31 30.82 -2.19
CA PRO A 553 3.11 30.35 -1.08
C PRO A 553 4.60 30.49 -1.38
N LYS A 554 5.42 30.41 -0.33
CA LYS A 554 6.85 30.18 -0.50
C LYS A 554 7.07 28.66 -0.61
N VAL A 555 7.65 28.21 -1.72
CA VAL A 555 7.96 26.78 -1.91
C VAL A 555 9.43 26.53 -1.55
N ASP A 556 9.67 25.63 -0.60
CA ASP A 556 10.99 25.09 -0.29
C ASP A 556 11.20 23.78 -1.04
N LEU A 557 12.00 23.83 -2.11
CA LEU A 557 12.30 22.64 -2.93
C LEU A 557 13.25 21.66 -2.23
N ASP A 558 13.96 22.11 -1.20
CA ASP A 558 14.87 21.27 -0.42
C ASP A 558 14.18 20.66 0.81
N GLY A 559 12.99 21.14 1.15
CA GLY A 559 12.17 20.64 2.24
C GLY A 559 11.65 19.23 1.99
N THR A 560 11.69 18.40 3.02
CA THR A 560 11.06 17.08 3.05
C THR A 560 9.79 17.15 3.89
N CYS A 561 8.70 16.57 3.39
CA CYS A 561 7.47 16.44 4.15
C CYS A 561 7.65 15.61 5.42
N PHE A 562 6.93 16.01 6.46
CA PHE A 562 6.67 15.12 7.58
C PHE A 562 6.06 13.82 7.06
N GLY A 563 6.52 12.69 7.57
CA GLY A 563 6.09 11.35 7.17
C GLY A 563 7.04 10.67 6.18
N HIS A 564 8.11 11.33 5.71
CA HIS A 564 9.08 10.73 4.78
C HIS A 564 10.49 10.59 5.35
N ASN A 565 10.85 11.31 6.41
CA ASN A 565 12.14 11.12 7.07
C ASN A 565 12.12 9.85 7.91
N ALA A 566 13.30 9.27 8.11
CA ALA A 566 13.49 8.05 8.90
C ALA A 566 12.99 8.21 10.35
N ASP A 567 13.18 9.40 10.92
CA ASP A 567 12.87 9.77 12.30
C ASP A 567 11.48 10.40 12.48
N ASP A 568 10.72 10.59 11.40
CA ASP A 568 9.34 11.06 11.49
C ASP A 568 8.49 10.03 12.23
N VAL A 569 7.83 10.46 13.31
CA VAL A 569 6.93 9.61 14.09
C VAL A 569 5.64 9.38 13.29
N MET A 570 5.33 8.13 13.02
CA MET A 570 4.12 7.74 12.32
C MET A 570 2.87 8.10 13.14
N VAL A 571 1.80 8.42 12.42
CA VAL A 571 0.52 8.82 13.01
C VAL A 571 -0.25 7.64 13.61
N PHE A 572 0.20 6.42 13.32
CA PHE A 572 -0.41 5.17 13.72
C PHE A 572 0.27 4.62 14.99
N ALA A 573 -0.54 4.13 15.91
CA ALA A 573 -0.11 3.75 17.25
C ALA A 573 -0.65 2.37 17.64
N ASN A 574 0.11 1.63 18.47
CA ASN A 574 -0.26 0.31 18.99
C ASN A 574 -0.60 -0.74 17.91
N ILE A 575 0.04 -0.62 16.73
CA ILE A 575 -0.24 -1.52 15.61
C ILE A 575 0.57 -2.82 15.63
N LEU A 576 1.77 -2.79 16.18
CA LEU A 576 2.66 -3.95 16.32
C LEU A 576 2.50 -4.64 17.67
N ILE A 577 2.95 -5.89 17.78
CA ILE A 577 2.99 -6.64 19.06
C ILE A 577 4.41 -6.73 19.62
N ASN A 578 4.50 -7.22 20.86
CA ASN A 578 5.77 -7.53 21.54
C ASN A 578 6.73 -6.34 21.57
N THR A 579 6.17 -5.14 21.68
CA THR A 579 6.89 -3.88 21.76
C THR A 579 6.33 -3.05 22.90
N ASN A 580 7.22 -2.33 23.60
CA ASN A 580 6.85 -1.37 24.63
C ASN A 580 6.54 0.02 24.04
N LEU A 581 6.64 0.16 22.71
CA LEU A 581 6.39 1.40 22.00
C LEU A 581 4.91 1.53 21.66
N SER A 582 4.35 2.70 21.98
CA SER A 582 3.00 3.07 21.54
C SER A 582 3.00 3.71 20.14
N THR A 583 4.10 4.30 19.72
CA THR A 583 4.30 5.00 18.44
C THR A 583 5.64 4.59 17.85
N TYR A 584 5.80 4.74 16.55
CA TYR A 584 6.98 4.28 15.81
C TYR A 584 7.48 5.38 14.91
N THR A 585 8.79 5.54 14.75
CA THR A 585 9.32 6.26 13.60
C THR A 585 9.16 5.42 12.33
N ASN A 586 9.31 6.05 11.18
CA ASN A 586 9.34 5.33 9.90
C ASN A 586 10.38 4.21 9.87
N LEU A 587 11.61 4.48 10.32
CA LEU A 587 12.68 3.49 10.34
C LEU A 587 12.36 2.34 11.31
N GLU A 588 11.90 2.65 12.52
CA GLU A 588 11.50 1.64 13.51
C GLU A 588 10.41 0.72 12.96
N PHE A 589 9.38 1.29 12.32
CA PHE A 589 8.30 0.51 11.72
C PHE A 589 8.78 -0.37 10.56
N PHE A 590 9.65 0.16 9.70
CA PHE A 590 10.24 -0.59 8.60
C PHE A 590 11.07 -1.79 9.10
N GLU A 591 11.89 -1.59 10.12
CA GLU A 591 12.66 -2.67 10.76
C GLU A 591 11.73 -3.73 11.37
N MET A 592 10.68 -3.31 12.08
CA MET A 592 9.74 -4.21 12.75
C MET A 592 8.77 -4.95 11.82
N THR A 593 8.61 -4.50 10.58
CA THR A 593 7.75 -5.14 9.55
C THR A 593 8.51 -6.09 8.63
N TYR A 594 9.68 -6.55 9.08
CA TYR A 594 10.41 -7.62 8.40
C TYR A 594 9.53 -8.89 8.26
N PRO A 595 9.58 -9.64 7.14
CA PRO A 595 8.67 -10.77 6.88
C PRO A 595 8.67 -11.83 7.99
N PHE A 596 9.82 -12.02 8.64
CA PHE A 596 10.01 -12.98 9.73
C PHE A 596 10.02 -12.33 11.12
N SER A 597 9.57 -11.08 11.23
CA SER A 597 9.50 -10.36 12.49
C SER A 597 8.46 -10.97 13.43
N ASP A 598 8.82 -11.12 14.70
CA ASP A 598 7.89 -11.47 15.78
C ASP A 598 6.97 -10.31 16.19
N HIS A 599 7.21 -9.11 15.65
CA HIS A 599 6.35 -7.93 15.85
C HIS A 599 5.19 -7.88 14.85
N LEU A 600 5.33 -8.53 13.69
CA LEU A 600 4.33 -8.55 12.64
C LEU A 600 3.22 -9.55 12.96
N LYS A 601 1.97 -9.09 12.98
CA LYS A 601 0.80 -9.89 13.41
C LYS A 601 0.30 -10.89 12.36
N TYR A 602 0.76 -10.73 11.13
CA TYR A 602 0.28 -11.49 9.98
C TYR A 602 1.44 -11.99 9.12
N VAL A 603 1.11 -12.88 8.20
CA VAL A 603 1.90 -13.26 7.03
C VAL A 603 0.99 -13.23 5.80
N TYR A 604 1.58 -13.07 4.63
CA TYR A 604 0.87 -13.38 3.39
C TYR A 604 0.83 -14.90 3.18
N ASP A 605 -0.26 -15.42 2.63
CA ASP A 605 -0.34 -16.84 2.26
C ASP A 605 0.70 -17.23 1.20
N ARG A 606 1.12 -16.25 0.38
CA ARG A 606 2.11 -16.39 -0.69
C ARG A 606 3.06 -15.21 -0.66
N ILE A 607 4.35 -15.45 -0.90
CA ILE A 607 5.35 -14.39 -1.00
C ILE A 607 6.20 -14.55 -2.27
N THR A 608 6.63 -15.77 -2.59
CA THR A 608 7.43 -16.08 -3.78
C THR A 608 6.55 -16.48 -4.97
N ASN A 609 5.36 -17.04 -4.72
CA ASN A 609 4.47 -17.52 -5.77
C ASN A 609 3.47 -16.45 -6.24
N TRP A 610 3.73 -15.86 -7.40
CA TRP A 610 2.80 -14.98 -8.10
C TRP A 610 2.20 -15.80 -9.25
N THR A 611 0.94 -16.24 -9.09
CA THR A 611 0.38 -17.38 -9.85
C THR A 611 0.56 -17.28 -11.35
N GLU A 612 0.35 -16.11 -11.93
CA GLU A 612 0.47 -15.91 -13.38
C GLU A 612 1.87 -15.44 -13.81
N CYS A 613 2.73 -15.07 -12.85
CA CYS A 613 4.08 -14.57 -13.10
C CYS A 613 5.16 -15.62 -12.92
N GLY A 614 4.84 -16.75 -12.27
CA GLY A 614 5.84 -17.75 -11.89
C GLY A 614 6.85 -17.20 -10.88
N ASP A 615 8.11 -17.60 -11.04
CA ASP A 615 9.22 -17.06 -10.24
C ASP A 615 9.64 -15.69 -10.79
N LEU A 616 9.32 -14.64 -10.04
CA LEU A 616 9.61 -13.25 -10.42
C LEU A 616 11.11 -12.97 -10.59
N LEU A 617 12.00 -13.70 -9.91
CA LEU A 617 13.44 -13.53 -10.08
C LEU A 617 13.96 -14.24 -11.32
N ALA A 618 13.46 -15.44 -11.60
CA ALA A 618 13.78 -16.11 -12.85
C ALA A 618 13.31 -15.28 -14.06
N ALA A 619 12.15 -14.63 -13.92
CA ALA A 619 11.67 -13.65 -14.89
C ALA A 619 12.60 -12.43 -14.95
N ALA A 620 13.00 -11.84 -13.82
CA ALA A 620 13.93 -10.71 -13.74
C ALA A 620 15.26 -10.97 -14.45
N ASP A 621 15.88 -12.14 -14.24
CA ASP A 621 17.14 -12.54 -14.90
C ASP A 621 16.99 -12.65 -16.43
N SER A 622 15.83 -13.12 -16.90
CA SER A 622 15.53 -13.20 -18.33
C SER A 622 15.35 -11.83 -18.98
N TYR A 623 14.78 -10.86 -18.25
CA TYR A 623 14.63 -9.48 -18.72
C TYR A 623 15.94 -8.68 -18.63
N ALA A 624 16.83 -9.01 -17.69
CA ALA A 624 18.14 -8.37 -17.58
C ALA A 624 19.12 -8.77 -18.71
N THR A 625 18.82 -9.83 -19.46
CA THR A 625 19.69 -10.38 -20.51
C THR A 625 19.17 -10.18 -21.93
N ASP A 626 17.93 -9.72 -22.08
CA ASP A 626 17.33 -9.46 -23.38
C ASP A 626 17.40 -7.96 -23.72
N ASP A 627 18.52 -7.54 -24.33
CA ASP A 627 18.70 -6.19 -24.89
C ASP A 627 17.67 -5.85 -26.00
N THR A 628 16.82 -6.81 -26.43
CA THR A 628 15.81 -6.63 -27.48
C THR A 628 14.39 -6.44 -26.96
N VAL A 629 14.13 -6.71 -25.67
CA VAL A 629 12.92 -6.22 -25.02
C VAL A 629 13.15 -4.73 -24.82
N SER A 630 12.55 -3.93 -25.71
CA SER A 630 12.36 -2.50 -25.49
C SER A 630 12.11 -2.29 -24.01
N PRO A 631 12.97 -1.54 -23.27
CA PRO A 631 12.67 -1.20 -21.90
C PRO A 631 11.21 -0.76 -21.88
N SER A 632 10.48 -1.23 -20.88
CA SER A 632 9.21 -0.61 -20.55
C SER A 632 9.41 0.90 -20.67
N PRO A 633 8.48 1.69 -21.25
CA PRO A 633 8.65 3.14 -21.37
C PRO A 633 9.04 3.80 -20.02
N PHE A 634 8.82 3.10 -18.90
CA PHE A 634 9.28 3.42 -17.56
C PHE A 634 10.80 3.29 -17.30
N ASP A 635 11.51 2.36 -17.94
CA ASP A 635 12.95 2.12 -17.72
C ASP A 635 13.83 2.91 -18.71
N ALA A 636 13.30 3.35 -19.85
CA ALA A 636 14.00 4.30 -20.75
C ALA A 636 14.15 5.72 -20.16
N ILE A 637 13.68 5.93 -18.92
CA ILE A 637 13.62 7.21 -18.20
C ILE A 637 14.79 7.36 -17.20
N PHE A 638 15.70 6.37 -17.09
CA PHE A 638 16.87 6.44 -16.21
C PHE A 638 18.20 6.53 -16.96
#